data_AF-Q73MV8-F1
#
_entry.id   AF-Q73MV8-F1
#
_cell.length_a   1.000
_cell.length_b   1.000
_cell.length_c   1.000
_cell.angle_alpha   90.00
_cell.angle_beta   90.00
_cell.angle_gamma   90.00
#
_symmetry.space_group_name_H-M   'P 1'
#
loop_
_entity.id
_entity.type
_entity.pdbx_description
1 polymer ?
#
loop_
_entity_poly.entity_id
_entity_poly.type
_entity_poly.pdbx_seq_one_letter_code
_entity_poly.pdbx_strand_id
1 'polypeptide(L)'
;MEKAWTLKKNNSGKWFLTFTALIESENCPSADEIHLEAKRKGIKSSSLVSKKTIEDYLKKHTGSGIEPVSLPLELDPNFDARITTNNDKTAAYLYVRKAADSANEVDMSTINRLLQRSNIANIDTEKVKEGLSDFINSSEMEFSMQIAEGSPPKRGPDKKLITHFEQIPDHEVQRLADRLKRPDLRTPDVENPTTDKDYPLSEAETLTVVEKGDLIYEVEDAGLGEAGVDVYGQSIPGLPGNDPFFLDLRNIVQNHSELRAGETGLLLIANTERGLKIRIVPYRDAKVRAVISRDKMEVSLILQSGLGAGERLSVIGVKTALNEVNLLDSISDAKINEIIESARKVNDECEFVILSGTPPIAPGSYRLEWSIKFNEELSTATVEKDALILTARLLPKGEKGKNVFGELIDPKNAEPTDLPANDETIKVTEEKHVIKFFAAESGELSFFNNALVISSLKTIQSDIDTKFGDISFPGNLIITGDIKDDVKVKSKGKLTITGTVEKALIYSEDSLTLNGGINGKGRGTVWAKDKTDLQYAENARVFSGGDISIASYCFKCLVKTNGTVHLTGNPGVLLGGSIHAAKGVSVHDLGAEKTIRTIISFGQDYLIKDEIEVREKEIEDNNAELAKIEKDLQANPPDVDALRQKKVKLLKRNSALTVRIFNLKENFEFHIPSKIKVTGSVYPGVVLESHGRYFEVMETHHNVFFEFDEKNGQIICSPIKEVEVELE
;
A
#
# COMPACT_ATOMS: atom_id res chain seq x y z
N MET A 1 23.55 -1.49 48.83
CA MET A 1 22.81 -1.02 47.64
C MET A 1 23.84 -0.54 46.64
N GLU A 2 23.90 -1.14 45.46
CA GLU A 2 24.71 -0.60 44.37
C GLU A 2 24.18 0.79 44.01
N LYS A 3 25.08 1.75 43.82
CA LYS A 3 24.68 3.09 43.35
C LYS A 3 24.12 2.94 41.93
N ALA A 4 22.93 3.50 41.66
CA ALA A 4 22.29 3.52 40.34
C ALA A 4 23.07 4.37 39.29
N TRP A 5 24.19 4.96 39.70
CA TRP A 5 25.07 5.79 38.89
C TRP A 5 26.53 5.46 39.18
N THR A 6 27.38 5.64 38.17
CA THR A 6 28.82 5.43 38.29
C THR A 6 29.60 6.28 37.29
N LEU A 7 30.87 6.55 37.61
CA LEU A 7 31.78 7.27 36.74
C LEU A 7 32.63 6.27 35.94
N LYS A 8 32.58 6.33 34.62
CA LYS A 8 33.34 5.45 33.71
C LYS A 8 34.26 6.23 32.79
N LYS A 9 35.40 5.65 32.45
CA LYS A 9 36.25 6.13 31.36
C LYS A 9 35.80 5.49 30.04
N ASN A 10 35.74 6.28 28.99
CA ASN A 10 35.60 5.76 27.63
C ASN A 10 36.96 5.28 27.07
N ASN A 11 36.96 4.73 25.86
CA ASN A 11 38.17 4.23 25.18
C ASN A 11 39.23 5.32 24.93
N SER A 12 38.84 6.61 24.92
CA SER A 12 39.76 7.75 24.80
C SER A 12 40.23 8.28 26.17
N GLY A 13 39.90 7.60 27.27
CA GLY A 13 40.34 7.96 28.62
C GLY A 13 39.57 9.08 29.33
N LYS A 14 38.51 9.63 28.72
CA LYS A 14 37.67 10.70 29.28
C LYS A 14 36.61 10.15 30.22
N TRP A 15 36.30 10.87 31.29
CA TRP A 15 35.31 10.47 32.28
C TRP A 15 33.86 10.87 31.93
N PHE A 16 32.93 9.96 32.17
CA PHE A 16 31.49 10.14 31.97
C PHE A 16 30.72 9.70 33.22
N LEU A 17 29.68 10.45 33.55
CA LEU A 17 28.61 10.03 34.45
C LEU A 17 27.65 9.12 33.69
N THR A 18 27.44 7.92 34.21
CA THR A 18 26.60 6.89 33.60
C THR A 18 25.58 6.39 34.61
N PHE A 19 24.37 6.11 34.14
CA PHE A 19 23.30 5.52 34.96
C PHE A 19 23.05 4.09 34.51
N THR A 20 22.72 3.22 35.45
CA THR A 20 22.40 1.80 35.19
C THR A 20 20.90 1.54 35.09
N ALA A 21 20.06 2.56 35.34
CA ALA A 21 18.60 2.53 35.28
C ALA A 21 18.05 3.96 35.08
N LEU A 22 16.71 4.08 35.01
CA LEU A 22 16.00 5.37 35.01
C LEU A 22 16.32 6.18 36.27
N ILE A 23 16.39 7.51 36.14
CA ILE A 23 16.60 8.42 37.27
C ILE A 23 15.25 8.68 37.95
N GLU A 24 15.04 8.00 39.08
CA GLU A 24 13.92 8.25 39.97
C GLU A 24 14.24 9.38 40.96
N SER A 25 13.25 10.18 41.32
CA SER A 25 13.41 11.35 42.20
C SER A 25 14.01 11.01 43.58
N GLU A 26 13.79 9.79 44.06
CA GLU A 26 14.25 9.32 45.37
C GLU A 26 15.72 8.85 45.37
N ASN A 27 16.29 8.54 44.19
CA ASN A 27 17.63 7.98 44.03
C ASN A 27 18.56 8.85 43.15
N CYS A 28 18.17 10.09 42.90
CA CYS A 28 18.94 11.05 42.10
C CYS A 28 20.14 11.58 42.91
N PRO A 29 21.40 11.43 42.44
CA PRO A 29 22.55 12.03 43.11
C PRO A 29 22.50 13.55 43.08
N SER A 30 23.18 14.20 44.03
CA SER A 30 23.42 15.64 43.95
C SER A 30 24.67 15.96 43.11
N ALA A 31 24.74 17.17 42.55
CA ALA A 31 25.94 17.61 41.83
C ALA A 31 27.19 17.63 42.72
N ASP A 32 27.04 17.93 44.02
CA ASP A 32 28.12 17.87 45.00
C ASP A 32 28.66 16.44 45.21
N GLU A 33 27.78 15.44 45.25
CA GLU A 33 28.17 14.04 45.37
C GLU A 33 28.95 13.56 44.15
N ILE A 34 28.53 13.98 42.95
CA ILE A 34 29.20 13.64 41.69
C ILE A 34 30.58 14.29 41.63
N HIS A 35 30.69 15.58 41.99
CA HIS A 35 31.98 16.29 42.08
C HIS A 35 32.94 15.65 43.10
N LEU A 36 32.43 15.24 44.27
CA LEU A 36 33.23 14.60 45.30
C LEU A 36 33.77 13.24 44.83
N GLU A 37 32.94 12.44 44.18
CA GLU A 37 33.33 11.14 43.63
C GLU A 37 34.31 11.30 42.46
N ALA A 38 34.10 12.28 41.59
CA ALA A 38 35.02 12.64 40.52
C ALA A 38 36.42 13.00 41.05
N LYS A 39 36.47 13.79 42.13
CA LYS A 39 37.73 14.14 42.81
C LYS A 39 38.42 12.90 43.39
N ARG A 40 37.67 11.97 44.00
CA ARG A 40 38.22 10.68 44.50
C ARG A 40 38.80 9.81 43.38
N LYS A 41 38.22 9.88 42.17
CA LYS A 41 38.71 9.17 40.98
C LYS A 41 39.90 9.86 40.29
N GLY A 42 40.39 10.96 40.85
CA GLY A 42 41.59 11.67 40.38
C GLY A 42 41.33 12.69 39.28
N ILE A 43 40.08 13.07 39.02
CA ILE A 43 39.74 14.15 38.08
C ILE A 43 40.09 15.49 38.75
N LYS A 44 40.85 16.35 38.06
CA LYS A 44 41.17 17.68 38.57
C LYS A 44 39.91 18.54 38.61
N SER A 45 39.74 19.32 39.68
CA SER A 45 38.62 20.26 39.80
C SER A 45 38.55 21.28 38.68
N SER A 46 39.69 21.67 38.09
CA SER A 46 39.76 22.55 36.92
C SER A 46 39.31 21.89 35.60
N SER A 47 39.18 20.56 35.58
CA SER A 47 38.75 19.80 34.39
C SER A 47 37.34 19.26 34.53
N LEU A 48 36.61 19.59 35.60
CA LEU A 48 35.25 19.13 35.83
C LEU A 48 34.22 20.12 35.27
N VAL A 49 33.17 19.60 34.62
CA VAL A 49 31.96 20.36 34.28
C VAL A 49 31.37 21.03 35.53
N SER A 50 30.76 22.20 35.36
CA SER A 50 30.17 22.94 36.47
C SER A 50 29.06 22.15 37.20
N LYS A 51 28.87 22.43 38.49
CA LYS A 51 27.78 21.81 39.26
C LYS A 51 26.41 22.11 38.65
N LYS A 52 26.23 23.34 38.16
CA LYS A 52 25.02 23.78 37.46
C LYS A 52 24.72 22.93 36.23
N THR A 53 25.72 22.60 35.42
CA THR A 53 25.57 21.71 34.25
C THR A 53 25.07 20.32 34.66
N ILE A 54 25.56 19.79 35.77
CA ILE A 54 25.13 18.50 36.31
C ILE A 54 23.68 18.60 36.82
N GLU A 55 23.33 19.67 37.55
CA GLU A 55 21.97 19.91 38.05
C GLU A 55 20.94 20.03 36.91
N ASP A 56 21.25 20.81 35.87
CA ASP A 56 20.39 20.98 34.70
C ASP A 56 20.19 19.65 33.96
N TYR A 57 21.25 18.85 33.83
CA TYR A 57 21.17 17.51 33.25
C TYR A 57 20.26 16.59 34.08
N LEU A 58 20.45 16.53 35.40
CA LEU A 58 19.65 15.67 36.28
C LEU A 58 18.18 16.08 36.23
N LYS A 59 17.88 17.38 36.36
CA LYS A 59 16.51 17.91 36.30
C LYS A 59 15.80 17.57 34.99
N LYS A 60 16.52 17.54 33.88
CA LYS A 60 15.97 17.18 32.56
C LYS A 60 15.62 15.68 32.45
N HIS A 61 16.38 14.81 33.11
CA HIS A 61 16.25 13.36 32.94
C HIS A 61 15.46 12.67 34.06
N THR A 62 15.34 13.28 35.23
CA THR A 62 14.51 12.78 36.34
C THR A 62 13.02 12.73 35.95
N GLY A 63 12.38 11.57 36.10
CA GLY A 63 10.94 11.39 35.84
C GLY A 63 10.53 11.45 34.36
N SER A 64 11.49 11.48 33.43
CA SER A 64 11.23 11.57 31.98
C SER A 64 10.75 10.26 31.33
N GLY A 65 10.88 9.12 32.02
CA GLY A 65 10.57 7.78 31.47
C GLY A 65 11.55 7.29 30.39
N ILE A 66 12.64 8.02 30.15
CA ILE A 66 13.65 7.74 29.12
C ILE A 66 14.99 7.44 29.80
N GLU A 67 15.70 6.42 29.32
CA GLU A 67 17.03 6.08 29.85
C GLU A 67 18.03 7.24 29.65
N PRO A 68 18.77 7.67 30.70
CA PRO A 68 19.67 8.81 30.61
C PRO A 68 20.90 8.49 29.76
N VAL A 69 21.21 9.36 28.79
CA VAL A 69 22.44 9.26 28.00
C VAL A 69 23.63 9.69 28.85
N SER A 70 24.77 9.00 28.73
CA SER A 70 25.97 9.30 29.53
C SER A 70 26.43 10.76 29.39
N LEU A 71 26.65 11.45 30.53
CA LEU A 71 27.09 12.84 30.57
C LEU A 71 28.63 12.90 30.65
N PRO A 72 29.35 13.53 29.71
CA PRO A 72 30.79 13.78 29.85
C PRO A 72 31.04 14.68 31.07
N LEU A 73 31.95 14.27 31.95
CA LEU A 73 32.30 15.04 33.16
C LEU A 73 33.61 15.83 33.00
N GLU A 74 34.47 15.41 32.08
CA GLU A 74 35.78 16.00 31.90
C GLU A 74 35.77 17.00 30.73
N LEU A 75 35.99 18.27 31.06
CA LEU A 75 36.16 19.36 30.11
C LEU A 75 37.50 19.23 29.38
N ASP A 76 37.54 19.74 28.15
CA ASP A 76 38.79 19.89 27.41
C ASP A 76 39.69 20.94 28.11
N PRO A 77 41.01 20.73 28.20
CA PRO A 77 41.88 21.62 28.98
C PRO A 77 42.11 22.99 28.36
N ASN A 78 41.78 23.19 27.07
CA ASN A 78 42.07 24.45 26.37
C ASN A 78 41.09 25.58 26.74
N PHE A 79 41.41 26.81 26.37
CA PHE A 79 40.42 27.89 26.38
C PHE A 79 39.31 27.61 25.35
N ASP A 80 38.05 27.87 25.69
CA ASP A 80 36.92 27.77 24.75
C ASP A 80 35.98 28.95 24.95
N ALA A 81 35.51 29.53 23.85
CA ALA A 81 34.49 30.57 23.86
C ALA A 81 33.62 30.42 22.63
N ARG A 82 32.30 30.41 22.83
CA ARG A 82 31.34 30.20 21.75
C ARG A 82 30.02 30.88 22.07
N ILE A 83 29.28 31.18 21.02
CA ILE A 83 27.92 31.69 21.12
C ILE A 83 26.98 30.62 20.59
N THR A 84 25.94 30.31 21.35
CA THR A 84 24.89 29.37 20.95
C THR A 84 23.53 30.05 20.97
N THR A 85 22.61 29.59 20.14
CA THR A 85 21.21 30.04 20.15
C THR A 85 20.29 28.89 20.51
N ASN A 86 19.11 29.20 21.05
CA ASN A 86 18.03 28.22 21.14
C ASN A 86 17.46 27.88 19.74
N ASN A 87 16.62 26.85 19.66
CA ASN A 87 16.15 26.28 18.38
C ASN A 87 15.42 27.29 17.48
N ASP A 88 14.64 28.17 18.09
CA ASP A 88 13.88 29.25 17.47
C ASP A 88 14.69 30.54 17.32
N LYS A 89 15.97 30.53 17.75
CA LYS A 89 16.91 31.66 17.69
C LYS A 89 16.41 32.92 18.40
N THR A 90 15.47 32.81 19.33
CA THR A 90 14.93 33.92 20.12
C THR A 90 15.81 34.26 21.33
N ALA A 91 16.81 33.44 21.65
CA ALA A 91 17.79 33.73 22.68
C ALA A 91 19.18 33.29 22.23
N ALA A 92 20.18 34.14 22.51
CA ALA A 92 21.58 33.85 22.29
C ALA A 92 22.32 33.81 23.64
N TYR A 93 23.23 32.86 23.77
CA TYR A 93 24.01 32.63 24.97
C TYR A 93 25.50 32.68 24.63
N LEU A 94 26.27 33.42 25.43
CA LEU A 94 27.73 33.39 25.41
C LEU A 94 28.19 32.35 26.43
N TYR A 95 28.93 31.36 25.95
CA TYR A 95 29.63 30.38 26.77
C TYR A 95 31.13 30.64 26.72
N VAL A 96 31.78 30.69 27.88
CA VAL A 96 33.23 30.88 28.02
C VAL A 96 33.78 29.88 29.01
N ARG A 97 34.93 29.29 28.70
CA ARG A 97 35.68 28.38 29.56
C ARG A 97 37.13 28.83 29.68
N LYS A 98 37.63 28.86 30.91
CA LYS A 98 39.05 29.11 31.22
C LYS A 98 39.92 27.91 30.83
N ALA A 99 41.15 28.16 30.38
CA ALA A 99 42.11 27.06 30.18
C ALA A 99 42.55 26.48 31.53
N ALA A 100 42.79 25.18 31.58
CA ALA A 100 43.08 24.46 32.82
C ALA A 100 44.45 24.80 33.44
N ASP A 101 45.40 25.25 32.61
CA ASP A 101 46.75 25.65 32.95
C ASP A 101 46.90 27.17 33.18
N SER A 102 46.00 27.98 32.62
CA SER A 102 45.96 29.44 32.79
C SER A 102 44.58 29.94 33.26
N ALA A 103 44.09 29.39 34.37
CA ALA A 103 42.71 29.62 34.85
C ALA A 103 42.34 31.09 35.14
N ASN A 104 43.33 31.98 35.32
CA ASN A 104 43.11 33.41 35.54
C ASN A 104 43.23 34.25 34.26
N GLU A 105 43.61 33.64 33.13
CA GLU A 105 43.75 34.33 31.85
C GLU A 105 42.59 33.92 30.93
N VAL A 106 41.63 34.83 30.78
CA VAL A 106 40.56 34.73 29.79
C VAL A 106 40.98 35.57 28.58
N ASP A 107 41.03 34.96 27.39
CA ASP A 107 41.36 35.68 26.16
C ASP A 107 40.19 36.57 25.72
N MET A 108 40.17 37.78 26.28
CA MET A 108 39.20 38.82 25.95
C MET A 108 39.25 39.25 24.48
N SER A 109 40.40 39.10 23.81
CA SER A 109 40.51 39.44 22.38
C SER A 109 39.68 38.48 21.53
N THR A 110 39.69 37.19 21.86
CA THR A 110 38.89 36.16 21.19
C THR A 110 37.40 36.33 21.47
N ILE A 111 37.02 36.62 22.71
CA ILE A 111 35.61 36.87 23.07
C ILE A 111 35.06 38.11 22.36
N ASN A 112 35.82 39.22 22.36
CA ASN A 112 35.41 40.44 21.65
C ASN A 112 35.28 40.20 20.15
N ARG A 113 36.18 39.42 19.55
CA ARG A 113 36.10 39.02 18.14
C ARG A 113 34.88 38.14 17.86
N LEU A 114 34.52 37.23 18.77
CA LEU A 114 33.33 36.39 18.65
C LEU A 114 32.05 37.23 18.71
N LEU A 115 31.95 38.14 19.68
CA LEU A 115 30.79 39.05 19.80
C LEU A 115 30.66 39.94 18.56
N GLN A 116 31.76 40.52 18.07
CA GLN A 116 31.76 41.34 16.84
C GLN A 116 31.36 40.57 15.58
N ARG A 117 31.77 39.30 15.46
CA ARG A 117 31.46 38.45 14.29
C ARG A 117 30.13 37.69 14.41
N SER A 118 29.46 37.79 15.55
CA SER A 118 28.23 37.04 15.82
C SER A 118 27.04 37.50 14.98
N ASN A 119 27.06 38.73 14.45
CA ASN A 119 25.94 39.38 13.76
C ASN A 119 24.65 39.43 14.58
N ILE A 120 24.71 39.23 15.89
CA ILE A 120 23.56 39.30 16.80
C ILE A 120 23.21 40.77 17.01
N ALA A 121 21.93 41.09 16.84
CA ALA A 121 21.37 42.41 17.09
C ALA A 121 21.20 42.65 18.59
N ASN A 122 21.38 43.90 19.03
CA ASN A 122 21.09 44.36 20.39
C ASN A 122 21.75 43.55 21.52
N ILE A 123 23.02 43.16 21.35
CA ILE A 123 23.80 42.56 22.45
C ILE A 123 23.93 43.57 23.59
N ASP A 124 23.57 43.15 24.81
CA ASP A 124 23.77 43.94 26.02
C ASP A 124 25.26 43.92 26.43
N THR A 125 26.05 44.78 25.78
CA THR A 125 27.51 44.79 25.96
C THR A 125 27.96 45.22 27.36
N GLU A 126 27.15 45.97 28.10
CA GLU A 126 27.48 46.38 29.47
C GLU A 126 27.33 45.19 30.42
N LYS A 127 26.18 44.51 30.35
CA LYS A 127 25.92 43.32 31.16
C LYS A 127 26.89 42.18 30.85
N VAL A 128 27.28 42.01 29.59
CA VAL A 128 28.28 41.02 29.18
C VAL A 128 29.65 41.31 29.80
N LYS A 129 30.09 42.58 29.79
CA LYS A 129 31.37 42.97 30.40
C LYS A 129 31.36 42.77 31.91
N GLU A 130 30.28 43.14 32.59
CA GLU A 130 30.09 42.94 34.02
C GLU A 130 30.17 41.44 34.36
N GLY A 131 29.37 40.61 33.69
CA GLY A 131 29.36 39.16 33.92
C GLY A 131 30.70 38.47 33.63
N LEU A 132 31.42 38.89 32.59
CA LEU A 132 32.76 38.39 32.30
C LEU A 132 33.79 38.84 33.34
N SER A 133 33.70 40.08 33.84
CA SER A 133 34.58 40.59 34.89
C SER A 133 34.40 39.80 36.18
N ASP A 134 33.16 39.55 36.58
CA ASP A 134 32.85 38.72 37.75
C ASP A 134 33.34 37.28 37.57
N PHE A 135 33.17 36.72 36.37
CA PHE A 135 33.67 35.39 36.03
C PHE A 135 35.20 35.29 36.07
N ILE A 136 35.93 36.27 35.52
CA ILE A 136 37.39 36.30 35.54
C ILE A 136 37.92 36.27 36.98
N ASN A 137 37.25 36.99 37.88
CA ASN A 137 37.63 37.08 39.29
C ASN A 137 37.11 35.90 40.15
N SER A 138 36.30 35.00 39.59
CA SER A 138 35.76 33.84 40.30
C SER A 138 36.62 32.59 40.13
N SER A 139 36.41 31.62 41.00
CA SER A 139 36.99 30.28 40.89
C SER A 139 36.28 29.36 39.89
N GLU A 140 35.21 29.84 39.23
CA GLU A 140 34.46 29.04 38.27
C GLU A 140 35.28 28.85 36.98
N MET A 141 35.18 27.66 36.39
CA MET A 141 35.89 27.31 35.14
C MET A 141 35.05 27.55 33.88
N GLU A 142 33.72 27.61 34.02
CA GLU A 142 32.76 27.84 32.93
C GLU A 142 31.84 29.02 33.27
N PHE A 143 31.46 29.74 32.23
CA PHE A 143 30.53 30.86 32.27
C PHE A 143 29.53 30.69 31.15
N SER A 144 28.25 30.92 31.45
CA SER A 144 27.19 30.98 30.45
C SER A 144 26.22 32.07 30.82
N MET A 145 25.96 32.98 29.89
CA MET A 145 24.98 34.04 30.07
C MET A 145 24.19 34.28 28.79
N GLN A 146 22.93 34.71 28.93
CA GLN A 146 22.17 35.21 27.80
C GLN A 146 22.70 36.59 27.41
N ILE A 147 23.00 36.77 26.13
CA ILE A 147 23.62 37.99 25.58
C ILE A 147 22.68 38.79 24.68
N ALA A 148 21.63 38.15 24.16
CA ALA A 148 20.57 38.80 23.39
C ALA A 148 19.26 38.04 23.52
N GLU A 149 18.16 38.77 23.36
CA GLU A 149 16.80 38.26 23.43
C GLU A 149 15.98 38.87 22.28
N GLY A 150 15.35 38.00 21.51
CA GLY A 150 14.37 38.33 20.49
C GLY A 150 12.95 38.20 21.04
N SER A 151 11.94 38.34 20.17
CA SER A 151 10.54 38.11 20.50
C SER A 151 10.05 36.79 19.90
N PRO A 152 9.52 35.84 20.68
CA PRO A 152 8.96 34.63 20.13
C PRO A 152 7.66 34.91 19.34
N PRO A 153 7.38 34.13 18.28
CA PRO A 153 6.12 34.25 17.55
C PRO A 153 4.92 33.91 18.45
N LYS A 154 3.81 34.62 18.26
CA LYS A 154 2.55 34.30 18.93
C LYS A 154 1.70 33.36 18.08
N ARG A 155 0.79 32.66 18.75
CA ARG A 155 -0.21 31.80 18.09
C ARG A 155 -1.39 32.64 17.61
N GLY A 156 -1.89 32.31 16.41
CA GLY A 156 -3.12 32.87 15.87
C GLY A 156 -4.37 32.36 16.61
N PRO A 157 -5.56 32.87 16.26
CA PRO A 157 -6.82 32.36 16.81
C PRO A 157 -7.02 30.89 16.42
N ASP A 158 -7.61 30.10 17.33
CA ASP A 158 -7.92 28.69 17.05
C ASP A 158 -8.88 28.56 15.87
N LYS A 159 -8.68 27.51 15.07
CA LYS A 159 -9.51 27.28 13.89
C LYS A 159 -10.93 26.93 14.30
N LYS A 160 -11.90 27.41 13.54
CA LYS A 160 -13.33 27.16 13.78
C LYS A 160 -13.86 26.10 12.82
N LEU A 161 -14.97 25.49 13.20
CA LEU A 161 -15.68 24.54 12.36
C LEU A 161 -16.87 25.22 11.68
N ILE A 162 -16.96 25.05 10.37
CA ILE A 162 -18.10 25.45 9.54
C ILE A 162 -18.98 24.20 9.37
N THR A 163 -20.23 24.29 9.82
CA THR A 163 -21.22 23.19 9.75
C THR A 163 -21.85 23.09 8.37
N HIS A 164 -21.93 21.88 7.81
CA HIS A 164 -22.52 21.61 6.49
C HIS A 164 -23.72 20.64 6.54
N PHE A 165 -24.38 20.54 7.70
CA PHE A 165 -25.59 19.72 7.89
C PHE A 165 -26.67 20.51 8.65
N GLU A 166 -27.91 20.07 8.51
CA GLU A 166 -29.05 20.59 9.28
C GLU A 166 -29.57 19.52 10.25
N GLN A 167 -29.98 19.93 11.45
CA GLN A 167 -30.62 19.03 12.41
C GLN A 167 -32.02 18.65 11.93
N ILE A 168 -32.37 17.36 12.01
CA ILE A 168 -33.74 16.93 11.68
C ILE A 168 -34.72 17.37 12.78
N PRO A 169 -36.01 17.55 12.46
CA PRO A 169 -37.01 17.99 13.43
C PRO A 169 -37.14 17.06 14.66
N ASP A 170 -37.41 17.62 15.83
CA ASP A 170 -37.46 16.88 17.12
C ASP A 170 -38.37 15.64 17.10
N HIS A 171 -39.49 15.68 16.38
CA HIS A 171 -40.40 14.54 16.26
C HIS A 171 -39.78 13.36 15.49
N GLU A 172 -38.98 13.62 14.47
CA GLU A 172 -38.21 12.60 13.74
C GLU A 172 -37.04 12.10 14.58
N VAL A 173 -36.36 12.97 15.33
CA VAL A 173 -35.32 12.55 16.31
C VAL A 173 -35.91 11.54 17.29
N GLN A 174 -37.09 11.82 17.86
CA GLN A 174 -37.73 10.91 18.80
C GLN A 174 -38.13 9.58 18.14
N ARG A 175 -38.71 9.62 16.92
CA ARG A 175 -39.05 8.42 16.15
C ARG A 175 -37.82 7.54 15.88
N LEU A 176 -36.73 8.13 15.42
CA LEU A 176 -35.49 7.42 15.12
C LEU A 176 -34.79 6.90 16.38
N ALA A 177 -34.77 7.69 17.45
CA ALA A 177 -34.23 7.27 18.74
C ALA A 177 -34.99 6.07 19.31
N ASP A 178 -36.32 6.05 19.21
CA ASP A 178 -37.13 4.92 19.66
C ASP A 178 -36.93 3.67 18.80
N ARG A 179 -36.72 3.84 17.48
CA ARG A 179 -36.29 2.74 16.61
C ARG A 179 -34.92 2.20 16.99
N LEU A 180 -33.93 3.06 17.26
CA LEU A 180 -32.58 2.64 17.66
C LEU A 180 -32.54 1.91 19.01
N LYS A 181 -33.50 2.17 19.91
CA LYS A 181 -33.65 1.47 21.21
C LYS A 181 -34.18 0.05 21.07
N ARG A 182 -34.87 -0.29 19.97
CA ARG A 182 -35.50 -1.59 19.75
C ARG A 182 -34.47 -2.68 19.43
N PRO A 183 -34.24 -3.67 20.32
CA PRO A 183 -33.24 -4.71 20.09
C PRO A 183 -33.59 -5.65 18.93
N ASP A 184 -34.89 -5.82 18.65
CA ASP A 184 -35.45 -6.68 17.61
C ASP A 184 -35.21 -6.15 16.19
N LEU A 185 -34.85 -4.88 16.05
CA LEU A 185 -34.55 -4.24 14.76
C LEU A 185 -33.05 -4.21 14.44
N ARG A 186 -32.21 -4.78 15.31
CA ARG A 186 -30.74 -4.77 15.16
C ARG A 186 -30.28 -6.00 14.42
N THR A 187 -29.29 -5.82 13.56
CA THR A 187 -28.58 -6.92 12.91
C THR A 187 -27.17 -7.08 13.53
N PRO A 188 -26.51 -8.25 13.38
CA PRO A 188 -25.21 -8.53 14.02
C PRO A 188 -24.06 -7.60 13.60
N ASP A 189 -24.21 -6.94 12.46
CA ASP A 189 -23.28 -6.01 11.81
C ASP A 189 -23.35 -4.58 12.36
N VAL A 190 -24.23 -4.29 13.34
CA VAL A 190 -24.54 -2.92 13.75
C VAL A 190 -24.24 -2.71 15.23
N GLU A 191 -23.45 -1.67 15.51
CA GLU A 191 -23.14 -1.23 16.87
C GLU A 191 -24.44 -0.87 17.62
N ASN A 192 -24.49 -1.10 18.93
CA ASN A 192 -25.62 -0.69 19.75
C ASN A 192 -25.36 0.71 20.35
N PRO A 193 -25.85 1.79 19.72
CA PRO A 193 -25.54 3.13 20.18
C PRO A 193 -26.17 3.48 21.52
N THR A 194 -27.20 2.74 21.96
CA THR A 194 -27.87 3.02 23.26
C THR A 194 -27.14 2.44 24.46
N THR A 195 -26.23 1.48 24.26
CA THR A 195 -25.41 0.91 25.35
C THR A 195 -23.91 1.14 25.12
N ASP A 196 -23.56 2.00 24.18
CA ASP A 196 -22.16 2.37 23.93
C ASP A 196 -21.60 3.08 25.17
N LYS A 197 -20.42 2.65 25.63
CA LYS A 197 -19.84 3.16 26.88
C LYS A 197 -19.12 4.49 26.71
N ASP A 198 -18.71 4.80 25.48
CA ASP A 198 -17.86 5.95 25.19
C ASP A 198 -18.70 7.16 24.74
N TYR A 199 -19.74 6.92 23.94
CA TYR A 199 -20.66 7.94 23.47
C TYR A 199 -22.08 7.39 23.25
N PRO A 200 -22.88 7.13 24.31
CA PRO A 200 -24.24 6.62 24.18
C PRO A 200 -25.17 7.62 23.46
N LEU A 201 -26.21 7.10 22.79
CA LEU A 201 -27.23 7.88 22.08
C LEU A 201 -27.89 8.96 22.97
N SER A 202 -28.00 8.71 24.27
CA SER A 202 -28.57 9.67 25.23
C SER A 202 -27.73 10.93 25.42
N GLU A 203 -26.44 10.90 25.08
CA GLU A 203 -25.56 12.07 25.12
C GLU A 203 -25.61 12.90 23.83
N ALA A 204 -26.25 12.43 22.76
CA ALA A 204 -26.31 13.17 21.51
C ALA A 204 -27.20 14.41 21.64
N GLU A 205 -26.63 15.58 21.34
CA GLU A 205 -27.32 16.87 21.33
C GLU A 205 -27.91 17.16 19.94
N THR A 206 -27.19 16.76 18.89
CA THR A 206 -27.63 16.89 17.50
C THR A 206 -27.70 15.51 16.86
N LEU A 207 -28.79 15.28 16.12
CA LEU A 207 -29.01 14.10 15.32
C LEU A 207 -29.44 14.51 13.92
N THR A 208 -28.81 13.96 12.88
CA THR A 208 -29.21 14.19 11.49
C THR A 208 -28.89 12.99 10.61
N VAL A 209 -29.46 12.94 9.41
CA VAL A 209 -29.19 11.90 8.41
C VAL A 209 -28.11 12.41 7.47
N VAL A 210 -27.10 11.57 7.21
CA VAL A 210 -26.02 11.86 6.26
C VAL A 210 -25.85 10.70 5.30
N GLU A 211 -25.49 11.01 4.06
CA GLU A 211 -25.05 10.04 3.07
C GLU A 211 -23.52 9.93 3.07
N LYS A 212 -23.00 8.75 2.74
CA LYS A 212 -21.57 8.52 2.61
C LYS A 212 -20.94 9.53 1.65
N GLY A 213 -19.95 10.26 2.13
CA GLY A 213 -19.23 11.29 1.38
C GLY A 213 -19.67 12.72 1.69
N ASP A 214 -20.83 12.91 2.35
CA ASP A 214 -21.33 14.23 2.74
C ASP A 214 -20.31 14.99 3.57
N LEU A 215 -20.15 16.28 3.29
CA LEU A 215 -19.32 17.17 4.10
C LEU A 215 -20.07 17.50 5.39
N ILE A 216 -19.45 17.18 6.53
CA ILE A 216 -20.04 17.40 7.85
C ILE A 216 -19.52 18.73 8.43
N TYR A 217 -18.20 18.84 8.48
CA TYR A 217 -17.52 20.05 8.94
C TYR A 217 -16.38 20.40 7.99
N GLU A 218 -16.18 21.70 7.81
CA GLU A 218 -14.99 22.28 7.20
C GLU A 218 -14.24 23.08 8.27
N VAL A 219 -12.92 22.94 8.32
CA VAL A 219 -12.06 23.66 9.25
C VAL A 219 -11.66 24.99 8.62
N GLU A 220 -12.09 26.09 9.21
CA GLU A 220 -11.77 27.44 8.75
C GLU A 220 -10.25 27.68 8.83
N ASP A 221 -9.67 28.22 7.75
CA ASP A 221 -8.27 28.65 7.74
C ASP A 221 -8.09 29.87 8.64
N ALA A 222 -7.58 29.64 9.85
CA ALA A 222 -7.15 30.71 10.73
C ALA A 222 -5.76 31.22 10.30
N GLY A 223 -5.62 32.55 10.17
CA GLY A 223 -4.35 33.19 9.88
C GLY A 223 -3.27 32.91 10.94
N LEU A 224 -2.00 33.07 10.55
CA LEU A 224 -0.87 32.98 11.47
C LEU A 224 -0.97 34.05 12.56
N GLY A 225 -0.47 33.74 13.75
CA GLY A 225 -0.36 34.73 14.82
C GLY A 225 0.65 35.84 14.53
N GLU A 226 0.87 36.72 15.50
CA GLU A 226 1.87 37.78 15.37
C GLU A 226 3.27 37.19 15.20
N ALA A 227 4.01 37.69 14.20
CA ALA A 227 5.37 37.28 13.93
C ALA A 227 6.32 37.69 15.06
N GLY A 228 7.26 36.80 15.38
CA GLY A 228 8.38 37.08 16.27
C GLY A 228 9.56 37.72 15.53
N VAL A 229 10.63 37.97 16.27
CA VAL A 229 11.92 38.45 15.76
C VAL A 229 13.03 37.66 16.45
N ASP A 230 13.92 37.07 15.67
CA ASP A 230 15.08 36.35 16.20
C ASP A 230 16.19 37.31 16.66
N VAL A 231 17.21 36.78 17.34
CA VAL A 231 18.36 37.57 17.84
C VAL A 231 19.23 38.16 16.74
N TYR A 232 19.01 37.82 15.47
CA TYR A 232 19.70 38.40 14.32
C TYR A 232 18.87 39.52 13.66
N GLY A 233 17.68 39.81 14.17
CA GLY A 233 16.75 40.79 13.63
C GLY A 233 15.90 40.26 12.47
N GLN A 234 15.89 38.94 12.22
CA GLN A 234 15.04 38.32 11.20
C GLN A 234 13.67 38.00 11.78
N SER A 235 12.61 38.19 10.98
CA SER A 235 11.25 37.88 11.41
C SER A 235 11.01 36.37 11.46
N ILE A 236 10.42 35.90 12.56
CA ILE A 236 9.97 34.52 12.74
C ILE A 236 8.46 34.48 12.47
N PRO A 237 7.96 33.68 11.51
CA PRO A 237 6.53 33.66 11.21
C PRO A 237 5.70 33.21 12.43
N GLY A 238 4.51 33.80 12.58
CA GLY A 238 3.55 33.46 13.62
C GLY A 238 3.13 31.99 13.59
N LEU A 239 2.74 31.44 14.73
CA LEU A 239 2.25 30.06 14.80
C LEU A 239 0.75 30.01 14.41
N PRO A 240 0.27 28.96 13.72
CA PRO A 240 -1.14 28.78 13.42
C PRO A 240 -1.94 28.48 14.70
N GLY A 241 -3.24 28.82 14.74
CA GLY A 241 -4.16 28.42 15.81
C GLY A 241 -4.22 26.91 16.05
N ASN A 242 -4.75 26.47 17.20
CA ASN A 242 -4.97 25.05 17.43
C ASN A 242 -6.10 24.53 16.53
N ASP A 243 -5.97 23.29 16.08
CA ASP A 243 -7.04 22.59 15.38
C ASP A 243 -8.11 22.14 16.40
N PRO A 244 -9.40 22.09 16.01
CA PRO A 244 -10.47 21.53 16.83
C PRO A 244 -10.17 20.10 17.25
N PHE A 245 -10.45 19.76 18.51
CA PHE A 245 -10.22 18.44 19.06
C PHE A 245 -11.48 17.57 18.99
N PHE A 246 -11.34 16.36 18.44
CA PHE A 246 -12.43 15.39 18.29
C PHE A 246 -12.21 14.17 19.18
N LEU A 247 -13.25 13.72 19.87
CA LEU A 247 -13.18 12.65 20.86
C LEU A 247 -13.65 11.28 20.33
N ASP A 248 -14.61 11.29 19.40
CA ASP A 248 -15.08 10.11 18.67
C ASP A 248 -15.12 10.53 17.20
N LEU A 249 -14.74 9.61 16.30
CA LEU A 249 -14.74 9.79 14.84
C LEU A 249 -15.17 8.50 14.14
N ARG A 250 -15.87 7.59 14.84
CA ARG A 250 -16.35 6.34 14.24
C ARG A 250 -17.25 6.64 13.05
N ASN A 251 -16.97 5.98 11.94
CA ASN A 251 -17.62 6.15 10.64
C ASN A 251 -17.51 7.57 10.05
N ILE A 252 -16.47 8.32 10.42
CA ILE A 252 -16.16 9.65 9.87
C ILE A 252 -14.77 9.63 9.23
N VAL A 253 -14.65 10.23 8.05
CA VAL A 253 -13.38 10.39 7.35
C VAL A 253 -12.88 11.80 7.61
N GLN A 254 -11.72 11.92 8.26
CA GLN A 254 -11.07 13.19 8.53
C GLN A 254 -9.92 13.42 7.54
N ASN A 255 -10.01 14.51 6.78
CA ASN A 255 -8.93 15.07 5.98
C ASN A 255 -8.37 16.32 6.69
N HIS A 256 -7.27 16.88 6.20
CA HIS A 256 -6.59 18.02 6.83
C HIS A 256 -7.48 19.27 7.06
N SER A 257 -8.51 19.47 6.24
CA SER A 257 -9.41 20.63 6.31
C SER A 257 -10.90 20.26 6.42
N GLU A 258 -11.26 18.99 6.43
CA GLU A 258 -12.66 18.56 6.30
C GLU A 258 -12.95 17.27 7.07
N LEU A 259 -14.17 17.17 7.61
CA LEU A 259 -14.76 15.94 8.12
C LEU A 259 -15.91 15.54 7.21
N ARG A 260 -15.84 14.32 6.67
CA ARG A 260 -16.87 13.75 5.79
C ARG A 260 -17.49 12.50 6.38
N ALA A 261 -18.73 12.23 6.02
CA ALA A 261 -19.42 11.01 6.40
C ALA A 261 -18.72 9.80 5.78
N GLY A 262 -18.17 8.92 6.61
CA GLY A 262 -17.55 7.68 6.15
C GLY A 262 -18.58 6.60 5.78
N GLU A 263 -19.78 6.69 6.35
CA GLU A 263 -20.90 5.78 6.08
C GLU A 263 -22.23 6.54 6.04
N THR A 264 -23.23 5.99 5.34
CA THR A 264 -24.60 6.52 5.34
C THR A 264 -25.29 6.17 6.65
N GLY A 265 -25.84 7.15 7.35
CA GLY A 265 -26.48 6.89 8.64
C GLY A 265 -26.91 8.12 9.40
N LEU A 266 -27.06 7.94 10.72
CA LEU A 266 -27.41 8.97 11.68
C LEU A 266 -26.13 9.55 12.29
N LEU A 267 -25.86 10.81 11.98
CA LEU A 267 -24.78 11.58 12.59
C LEU A 267 -25.22 12.05 13.98
N LEU A 268 -24.43 11.69 14.99
CA LEU A 268 -24.59 12.08 16.40
C LEU A 268 -23.50 13.06 16.78
N ILE A 269 -23.86 14.19 17.40
CA ILE A 269 -22.92 15.23 17.84
C ILE A 269 -23.22 15.64 19.27
N ALA A 270 -22.19 15.81 20.08
CA ALA A 270 -22.27 16.37 21.42
C ALA A 270 -21.04 17.21 21.75
N ASN A 271 -21.27 18.37 22.37
CA ASN A 271 -20.18 19.23 22.85
C ASN A 271 -19.72 18.77 24.24
N THR A 272 -18.40 18.73 24.45
CA THR A 272 -17.83 18.46 25.78
C THR A 272 -16.75 19.47 26.12
N GLU A 273 -16.36 19.56 27.40
CA GLU A 273 -15.27 20.43 27.85
C GLU A 273 -13.92 20.13 27.19
N ARG A 274 -13.72 18.91 26.67
CA ARG A 274 -12.46 18.46 26.06
C ARG A 274 -12.45 18.53 24.54
N GLY A 275 -13.60 18.70 23.89
CA GLY A 275 -13.72 18.65 22.43
C GLY A 275 -15.08 18.14 21.96
N LEU A 276 -15.22 17.94 20.66
CA LEU A 276 -16.47 17.50 20.04
C LEU A 276 -16.53 15.96 19.98
N LYS A 277 -17.58 15.36 20.53
CA LYS A 277 -17.90 13.94 20.26
C LYS A 277 -18.75 13.89 18.99
N ILE A 278 -18.30 13.13 18.00
CA ILE A 278 -19.00 13.02 16.73
C ILE A 278 -18.91 11.59 16.18
N ARG A 279 -20.03 11.01 15.75
CA ARG A 279 -19.98 9.67 15.13
C ARG A 279 -21.18 9.44 14.24
N ILE A 280 -21.06 8.50 13.31
CA ILE A 280 -22.19 8.07 12.49
C ILE A 280 -22.61 6.66 12.90
N VAL A 281 -23.90 6.50 13.18
CA VAL A 281 -24.55 5.20 13.38
C VAL A 281 -25.19 4.78 12.06
N PRO A 282 -24.79 3.65 11.44
CA PRO A 282 -25.39 3.17 10.20
C PRO A 282 -26.93 3.13 10.26
N TYR A 283 -27.61 3.77 9.30
CA TYR A 283 -29.07 3.79 9.19
C TYR A 283 -29.52 4.13 7.77
N ARG A 284 -30.41 3.32 7.19
CA ARG A 284 -31.09 3.61 5.92
C ARG A 284 -32.33 2.73 5.76
N ASP A 285 -33.46 3.30 5.34
CA ASP A 285 -34.67 2.50 5.04
C ASP A 285 -34.59 1.84 3.66
N ALA A 286 -35.15 0.63 3.53
CA ALA A 286 -35.23 -0.08 2.26
C ALA A 286 -36.19 0.60 1.28
N LYS A 287 -35.90 0.51 -0.02
CA LYS A 287 -36.76 1.05 -1.10
C LYS A 287 -37.08 -0.04 -2.13
N VAL A 288 -38.29 -0.02 -2.69
CA VAL A 288 -38.75 -0.94 -3.74
C VAL A 288 -39.62 -0.20 -4.75
N ARG A 289 -39.38 -0.39 -6.05
CA ARG A 289 -40.21 0.10 -7.15
C ARG A 289 -40.28 -0.90 -8.30
N ALA A 290 -41.39 -0.92 -9.05
CA ALA A 290 -41.56 -1.72 -10.25
C ALA A 290 -41.62 -0.82 -11.50
N VAL A 291 -40.97 -1.22 -12.59
CA VAL A 291 -40.87 -0.43 -13.83
C VAL A 291 -41.21 -1.33 -15.02
N ILE A 292 -41.96 -0.81 -15.99
CA ILE A 292 -42.32 -1.52 -17.23
C ILE A 292 -41.65 -0.82 -18.42
N SER A 293 -41.06 -1.62 -19.31
CA SER A 293 -40.54 -1.19 -20.61
C SER A 293 -41.63 -0.59 -21.53
N ARG A 294 -41.23 0.31 -22.45
CA ARG A 294 -42.17 1.01 -23.35
C ARG A 294 -42.90 0.07 -24.32
N ASP A 295 -42.23 -0.98 -24.76
CA ASP A 295 -42.76 -2.00 -25.68
C ASP A 295 -43.56 -3.10 -24.95
N LYS A 296 -43.66 -3.02 -23.62
CA LYS A 296 -44.32 -4.01 -22.74
C LYS A 296 -43.69 -5.41 -22.85
N MET A 297 -42.41 -5.50 -23.23
CA MET A 297 -41.71 -6.78 -23.33
C MET A 297 -40.97 -7.17 -22.05
N GLU A 298 -40.74 -6.23 -21.14
CA GLU A 298 -40.00 -6.44 -19.89
C GLU A 298 -40.59 -5.68 -18.70
N VAL A 299 -40.45 -6.29 -17.51
CA VAL A 299 -40.80 -5.71 -16.22
C VAL A 299 -39.64 -5.93 -15.25
N SER A 300 -39.20 -4.84 -14.61
CA SER A 300 -38.10 -4.85 -13.65
C SER A 300 -38.55 -4.44 -12.25
N LEU A 301 -37.99 -5.09 -11.22
CA LEU A 301 -38.03 -4.61 -9.85
C LEU A 301 -36.71 -3.94 -9.51
N ILE A 302 -36.77 -2.76 -8.92
CA ILE A 302 -35.60 -2.04 -8.45
C ILE A 302 -35.68 -1.96 -6.93
N LEU A 303 -34.70 -2.56 -6.25
CA LEU A 303 -34.68 -2.73 -4.80
C LEU A 303 -33.39 -2.15 -4.21
N GLN A 304 -33.50 -1.53 -3.04
CA GLN A 304 -32.38 -1.07 -2.24
C GLN A 304 -32.55 -1.58 -0.80
N SER A 305 -31.53 -2.26 -0.27
CA SER A 305 -31.57 -2.85 1.07
C SER A 305 -31.48 -1.80 2.17
N GLY A 306 -32.18 -2.01 3.28
CA GLY A 306 -32.07 -1.17 4.47
C GLY A 306 -30.80 -1.47 5.27
N LEU A 307 -30.22 -0.43 5.88
CA LEU A 307 -28.98 -0.45 6.68
C LEU A 307 -29.31 -0.18 8.16
N GLY A 308 -28.61 -0.82 9.09
CA GLY A 308 -28.78 -0.52 10.51
C GLY A 308 -30.15 -0.90 11.08
N ALA A 309 -30.76 0.02 11.85
CA ALA A 309 -32.14 -0.10 12.36
C ALA A 309 -33.23 0.38 11.37
N GLY A 310 -32.84 0.61 10.10
CA GLY A 310 -33.77 0.99 9.04
C GLY A 310 -34.73 -0.13 8.64
N GLU A 311 -35.81 0.22 7.93
CA GLU A 311 -36.79 -0.73 7.41
C GLU A 311 -36.16 -1.73 6.45
N ARG A 312 -36.62 -2.98 6.52
CA ARG A 312 -36.07 -4.08 5.72
C ARG A 312 -36.97 -4.38 4.53
N LEU A 313 -36.35 -4.86 3.45
CA LEU A 313 -37.05 -5.41 2.31
C LEU A 313 -38.03 -6.50 2.77
N SER A 314 -39.28 -6.37 2.37
CA SER A 314 -40.38 -7.26 2.75
C SER A 314 -41.19 -7.68 1.53
N VAL A 315 -41.78 -8.88 1.60
CA VAL A 315 -42.68 -9.40 0.56
C VAL A 315 -43.85 -8.45 0.33
N ILE A 316 -44.36 -7.83 1.42
CA ILE A 316 -45.44 -6.86 1.36
C ILE A 316 -45.02 -5.65 0.51
N GLY A 317 -43.84 -5.07 0.77
CA GLY A 317 -43.34 -3.94 -0.01
C GLY A 317 -43.18 -4.24 -1.50
N VAL A 318 -42.70 -5.44 -1.85
CA VAL A 318 -42.60 -5.89 -3.24
C VAL A 318 -43.98 -6.08 -3.88
N LYS A 319 -44.93 -6.69 -3.17
CA LYS A 319 -46.31 -6.85 -3.68
C LYS A 319 -46.99 -5.51 -3.89
N THR A 320 -46.78 -4.53 -3.02
CA THR A 320 -47.29 -3.17 -3.21
C THR A 320 -46.74 -2.55 -4.49
N ALA A 321 -45.43 -2.62 -4.71
CA ALA A 321 -44.81 -2.10 -5.94
C ALA A 321 -45.31 -2.82 -7.21
N LEU A 322 -45.54 -4.13 -7.17
CA LEU A 322 -46.10 -4.89 -8.31
C LEU A 322 -47.57 -4.58 -8.57
N ASN A 323 -48.34 -4.27 -7.52
CA ASN A 323 -49.72 -3.86 -7.64
C ASN A 323 -49.84 -2.54 -8.41
N GLU A 324 -48.95 -1.58 -8.15
CA GLU A 324 -48.91 -0.28 -8.82
C GLU A 324 -48.76 -0.39 -10.35
N VAL A 325 -48.18 -1.50 -10.84
CA VAL A 325 -48.01 -1.80 -12.28
C VAL A 325 -48.98 -2.85 -12.82
N ASN A 326 -50.04 -3.21 -12.07
CA ASN A 326 -51.04 -4.24 -12.43
C ASN A 326 -50.49 -5.65 -12.65
N LEU A 327 -49.45 -6.03 -11.90
CA LEU A 327 -48.81 -7.35 -11.99
C LEU A 327 -48.76 -8.04 -10.61
N LEU A 328 -49.75 -7.73 -9.76
CA LEU A 328 -50.01 -8.42 -8.50
C LEU A 328 -50.21 -9.92 -8.82
N ASP A 329 -49.37 -10.78 -8.26
CA ASP A 329 -49.32 -12.24 -8.49
C ASP A 329 -48.65 -12.72 -9.78
N SER A 330 -47.96 -11.84 -10.52
CA SER A 330 -47.17 -12.25 -11.69
C SER A 330 -45.94 -13.10 -11.36
N ILE A 331 -45.47 -13.04 -10.12
CA ILE A 331 -44.35 -13.83 -9.60
C ILE A 331 -44.72 -14.47 -8.27
N SER A 332 -44.17 -15.66 -8.01
CA SER A 332 -44.43 -16.41 -6.78
C SER A 332 -43.73 -15.78 -5.57
N ASP A 333 -44.30 -15.97 -4.38
CA ASP A 333 -43.69 -15.52 -3.12
C ASP A 333 -42.28 -16.11 -2.92
N ALA A 334 -42.03 -17.31 -3.42
CA ALA A 334 -40.70 -17.92 -3.40
C ALA A 334 -39.68 -17.11 -4.23
N LYS A 335 -40.05 -16.69 -5.45
CA LYS A 335 -39.20 -15.85 -6.31
C LYS A 335 -39.01 -14.45 -5.73
N ILE A 336 -40.04 -13.87 -5.12
CA ILE A 336 -39.92 -12.60 -4.39
C ILE A 336 -38.92 -12.72 -3.24
N ASN A 337 -38.98 -13.80 -2.46
CA ASN A 337 -38.03 -14.04 -1.38
C ASN A 337 -36.60 -14.22 -1.91
N GLU A 338 -36.40 -14.94 -3.01
CA GLU A 338 -35.09 -15.07 -3.66
C GLU A 338 -34.51 -13.73 -4.13
N ILE A 339 -35.34 -12.87 -4.73
CA ILE A 339 -34.94 -11.52 -5.15
C ILE A 339 -34.59 -10.66 -3.92
N ILE A 340 -35.40 -10.71 -2.87
CA ILE A 340 -35.13 -9.99 -1.61
C ILE A 340 -33.82 -10.49 -0.98
N GLU A 341 -33.58 -11.80 -0.93
CA GLU A 341 -32.33 -12.37 -0.41
C GLU A 341 -31.12 -11.95 -1.25
N SER A 342 -31.27 -11.90 -2.57
CA SER A 342 -30.22 -11.45 -3.48
C SER A 342 -29.93 -9.97 -3.31
N ALA A 343 -30.99 -9.13 -3.24
CA ALA A 343 -30.87 -7.71 -2.96
C ALA A 343 -30.26 -7.43 -1.58
N ARG A 344 -30.52 -8.26 -0.56
CA ARG A 344 -29.91 -8.13 0.78
C ARG A 344 -28.40 -8.38 0.81
N LYS A 345 -27.85 -9.09 -0.17
CA LYS A 345 -26.40 -9.31 -0.30
C LYS A 345 -25.68 -8.08 -0.86
N VAL A 346 -26.43 -7.17 -1.49
CA VAL A 346 -25.89 -5.98 -2.15
C VAL A 346 -26.37 -4.74 -1.38
N ASN A 347 -25.43 -3.90 -0.95
CA ASN A 347 -25.77 -2.69 -0.20
C ASN A 347 -26.22 -1.53 -1.11
N ASP A 348 -26.12 -1.66 -2.42
CA ASP A 348 -26.51 -0.64 -3.40
C ASP A 348 -27.88 -0.95 -4.03
N GLU A 349 -28.38 -0.03 -4.87
CA GLU A 349 -29.62 -0.23 -5.63
C GLU A 349 -29.39 -1.28 -6.73
N CYS A 350 -30.28 -2.27 -6.80
CA CYS A 350 -30.19 -3.39 -7.73
C CYS A 350 -31.47 -3.50 -8.56
N GLU A 351 -31.30 -3.75 -9.86
CA GLU A 351 -32.39 -4.03 -10.79
C GLU A 351 -32.50 -5.53 -11.07
N PHE A 352 -33.73 -6.05 -11.07
CA PHE A 352 -34.04 -7.43 -11.36
C PHE A 352 -35.16 -7.50 -12.39
N VAL A 353 -34.85 -8.00 -13.59
CA VAL A 353 -35.88 -8.31 -14.60
C VAL A 353 -36.69 -9.52 -14.12
N ILE A 354 -37.98 -9.32 -13.85
CA ILE A 354 -38.84 -10.34 -13.26
C ILE A 354 -39.70 -11.08 -14.29
N LEU A 355 -40.01 -10.43 -15.41
CA LEU A 355 -40.81 -10.97 -16.51
C LEU A 355 -40.26 -10.47 -17.85
N SER A 356 -40.21 -11.36 -18.83
CA SER A 356 -39.88 -11.06 -20.22
C SER A 356 -40.90 -11.71 -21.15
N GLY A 357 -41.35 -10.98 -22.17
CA GLY A 357 -42.17 -11.49 -23.26
C GLY A 357 -41.38 -12.37 -24.23
N THR A 358 -42.07 -13.18 -25.03
CA THR A 358 -41.47 -13.93 -26.14
C THR A 358 -41.71 -13.18 -27.45
N PRO A 359 -40.67 -12.75 -28.19
CA PRO A 359 -40.86 -12.10 -29.49
C PRO A 359 -41.37 -13.10 -30.55
N PRO A 360 -42.16 -12.65 -31.55
CA PRO A 360 -42.58 -13.48 -32.68
C PRO A 360 -41.44 -13.73 -33.70
N ILE A 361 -41.51 -14.81 -34.48
CA ILE A 361 -40.58 -15.12 -35.59
C ILE A 361 -41.33 -15.13 -36.92
N ALA A 362 -40.84 -14.38 -37.92
CA ALA A 362 -41.52 -14.28 -39.21
C ALA A 362 -41.47 -15.59 -40.03
N PRO A 363 -42.44 -15.83 -40.94
CA PRO A 363 -42.41 -16.97 -41.84
C PRO A 363 -41.22 -16.94 -42.81
N GLY A 364 -40.53 -18.07 -42.96
CA GLY A 364 -39.35 -18.17 -43.83
C GLY A 364 -38.04 -17.73 -43.16
N SER A 365 -38.07 -17.36 -41.89
CA SER A 365 -36.91 -16.91 -41.10
C SER A 365 -36.25 -18.03 -40.32
N TYR A 366 -35.07 -17.75 -39.74
CA TYR A 366 -34.35 -18.67 -38.87
C TYR A 366 -34.66 -18.41 -37.39
N ARG A 367 -34.89 -19.49 -36.62
CA ARG A 367 -34.76 -19.48 -35.16
C ARG A 367 -33.29 -19.65 -34.80
N LEU A 368 -32.73 -18.64 -34.13
CA LEU A 368 -31.34 -18.64 -33.69
C LEU A 368 -31.24 -19.16 -32.25
N GLU A 369 -30.55 -20.28 -32.06
CA GLU A 369 -30.28 -20.91 -30.77
C GLU A 369 -28.79 -20.76 -30.44
N TRP A 370 -28.45 -19.75 -29.65
CA TRP A 370 -27.07 -19.48 -29.22
C TRP A 370 -26.60 -20.54 -28.22
N SER A 371 -25.44 -21.14 -28.49
CA SER A 371 -24.77 -22.10 -27.60
C SER A 371 -23.76 -21.43 -26.67
N ILE A 372 -23.52 -20.14 -26.88
CA ILE A 372 -22.67 -19.27 -26.08
C ILE A 372 -23.50 -18.19 -25.39
N LYS A 373 -22.98 -17.66 -24.28
CA LYS A 373 -23.56 -16.52 -23.59
C LYS A 373 -22.73 -15.29 -23.92
N PHE A 374 -23.35 -14.29 -24.52
CA PHE A 374 -22.71 -12.98 -24.73
C PHE A 374 -22.74 -12.16 -23.44
N ASN A 375 -21.78 -11.26 -23.33
CA ASN A 375 -21.88 -10.13 -22.44
C ASN A 375 -22.97 -9.19 -23.00
N GLU A 376 -24.04 -8.98 -22.22
CA GLU A 376 -25.25 -8.24 -22.62
C GLU A 376 -24.95 -6.78 -23.00
N GLU A 377 -23.91 -6.17 -22.43
CA GLU A 377 -23.54 -4.77 -22.70
C GLU A 377 -22.71 -4.61 -23.99
N LEU A 378 -21.85 -5.59 -24.30
CA LEU A 378 -20.84 -5.47 -25.37
C LEU A 378 -21.15 -6.33 -26.60
N SER A 379 -22.14 -7.23 -26.52
CA SER A 379 -22.43 -8.22 -27.58
C SER A 379 -21.19 -9.05 -27.98
N THR A 380 -20.29 -9.30 -27.01
CA THR A 380 -19.07 -10.09 -27.19
C THR A 380 -19.04 -11.31 -26.27
N ALA A 381 -18.29 -12.33 -26.64
CA ALA A 381 -18.06 -13.53 -25.84
C ALA A 381 -16.64 -14.07 -26.06
N THR A 382 -16.00 -14.59 -25.02
CA THR A 382 -14.73 -15.31 -25.20
C THR A 382 -15.02 -16.73 -25.66
N VAL A 383 -14.41 -17.16 -26.77
CA VAL A 383 -14.58 -18.51 -27.34
C VAL A 383 -13.22 -19.19 -27.51
N GLU A 384 -13.22 -20.52 -27.39
CA GLU A 384 -12.07 -21.36 -27.72
C GLU A 384 -12.28 -21.98 -29.10
N LYS A 385 -11.19 -22.33 -29.78
CA LYS A 385 -11.22 -23.03 -31.06
C LYS A 385 -12.13 -24.27 -31.03
N ASP A 386 -12.88 -24.47 -32.10
CA ASP A 386 -13.87 -25.54 -32.32
C ASP A 386 -15.12 -25.46 -31.43
N ALA A 387 -15.31 -24.39 -30.64
CA ALA A 387 -16.53 -24.19 -29.85
C ALA A 387 -17.76 -23.97 -30.75
N LEU A 388 -18.91 -24.56 -30.39
CA LEU A 388 -20.20 -24.31 -31.04
C LEU A 388 -20.74 -22.94 -30.60
N ILE A 389 -21.00 -22.07 -31.56
CA ILE A 389 -21.44 -20.68 -31.34
C ILE A 389 -22.97 -20.59 -31.44
N LEU A 390 -23.52 -21.01 -32.58
CA LEU A 390 -24.91 -20.78 -32.94
C LEU A 390 -25.46 -21.98 -33.71
N THR A 391 -26.71 -22.34 -33.41
CA THR A 391 -27.53 -23.24 -34.23
C THR A 391 -28.72 -22.45 -34.80
N ALA A 392 -28.80 -22.34 -36.12
CA ALA A 392 -29.90 -21.68 -36.81
C ALA A 392 -30.84 -22.71 -37.46
N ARG A 393 -32.13 -22.63 -37.16
CA ARG A 393 -33.17 -23.52 -37.71
C ARG A 393 -34.17 -22.75 -38.57
N LEU A 394 -34.32 -23.12 -39.84
CA LEU A 394 -35.29 -22.49 -40.74
C LEU A 394 -36.74 -22.84 -40.34
N LEU A 395 -37.61 -21.83 -40.24
CA LEU A 395 -39.04 -21.94 -39.88
C LEU A 395 -39.96 -21.44 -41.02
N PRO A 396 -40.42 -22.32 -41.93
CA PRO A 396 -41.24 -21.92 -43.08
C PRO A 396 -42.57 -21.22 -42.74
N LYS A 397 -43.15 -21.47 -41.55
CA LYS A 397 -44.44 -20.91 -41.12
C LYS A 397 -44.33 -19.79 -40.06
N GLY A 398 -43.13 -19.51 -39.54
CA GLY A 398 -42.93 -18.58 -38.42
C GLY A 398 -43.48 -19.10 -37.09
N GLU A 399 -43.41 -18.26 -36.04
CA GLU A 399 -43.85 -18.57 -34.68
C GLU A 399 -44.46 -17.33 -34.00
N LYS A 400 -45.53 -17.54 -33.21
CA LYS A 400 -46.21 -16.45 -32.50
C LYS A 400 -45.45 -16.02 -31.24
N GLY A 401 -45.40 -14.72 -30.98
CA GLY A 401 -44.86 -14.13 -29.76
C GLY A 401 -45.95 -13.85 -28.70
N LYS A 402 -45.55 -13.42 -27.50
CA LYS A 402 -46.41 -13.07 -26.36
C LYS A 402 -45.76 -11.99 -25.49
N ASN A 403 -46.45 -10.89 -25.18
CA ASN A 403 -45.91 -9.86 -24.28
C ASN A 403 -46.06 -10.22 -22.78
N VAL A 404 -45.59 -9.36 -21.86
CA VAL A 404 -45.62 -9.64 -20.39
C VAL A 404 -47.02 -9.73 -19.80
N PHE A 405 -48.03 -9.15 -20.45
CA PHE A 405 -49.45 -9.26 -20.08
C PHE A 405 -50.13 -10.48 -20.71
N GLY A 406 -49.41 -11.19 -21.58
CA GLY A 406 -49.85 -12.40 -22.22
C GLY A 406 -50.61 -12.24 -23.54
N GLU A 407 -50.58 -11.06 -24.12
CA GLU A 407 -51.19 -10.74 -25.41
C GLU A 407 -50.34 -11.33 -26.55
N LEU A 408 -50.97 -12.02 -27.50
CA LEU A 408 -50.27 -12.68 -28.62
C LEU A 408 -49.83 -11.66 -29.67
N ILE A 409 -48.63 -11.86 -30.20
CA ILE A 409 -48.05 -11.05 -31.28
C ILE A 409 -47.97 -11.91 -32.55
N ASP A 410 -48.56 -11.42 -33.65
CA ASP A 410 -48.65 -12.15 -34.93
C ASP A 410 -47.27 -12.24 -35.64
N PRO A 411 -46.83 -13.43 -36.09
CA PRO A 411 -45.58 -13.61 -36.84
C PRO A 411 -45.50 -12.79 -38.13
N LYS A 412 -46.61 -12.38 -38.74
CA LYS A 412 -46.59 -11.52 -39.93
C LYS A 412 -46.14 -10.10 -39.64
N ASN A 413 -46.27 -9.67 -38.39
CA ASN A 413 -45.81 -8.37 -37.93
C ASN A 413 -44.36 -8.42 -37.42
N ALA A 414 -43.71 -9.58 -37.51
CA ALA A 414 -42.31 -9.76 -37.13
C ALA A 414 -41.39 -9.45 -38.32
N GLU A 415 -40.21 -8.92 -38.03
CA GLU A 415 -39.18 -8.73 -39.04
C GLU A 415 -38.54 -10.07 -39.43
N PRO A 416 -38.12 -10.26 -40.70
CA PRO A 416 -37.36 -11.44 -41.12
C PRO A 416 -36.07 -11.60 -40.31
N THR A 417 -35.71 -12.83 -39.95
CA THR A 417 -34.46 -13.14 -39.25
C THR A 417 -33.55 -13.91 -40.18
N ASP A 418 -32.53 -13.23 -40.69
CA ASP A 418 -31.52 -13.79 -41.58
C ASP A 418 -30.40 -14.49 -40.79
N LEU A 419 -29.63 -15.34 -41.49
CA LEU A 419 -28.41 -15.90 -40.92
C LEU A 419 -27.37 -14.79 -40.68
N PRO A 420 -26.58 -14.88 -39.60
CA PRO A 420 -25.46 -13.98 -39.42
C PRO A 420 -24.46 -14.11 -40.57
N ALA A 421 -23.97 -12.97 -41.07
CA ALA A 421 -22.78 -12.94 -41.90
C ALA A 421 -21.57 -13.42 -41.09
N ASN A 422 -20.56 -13.99 -41.74
CA ASN A 422 -19.35 -14.45 -41.08
C ASN A 422 -18.14 -14.37 -42.01
N ASP A 423 -16.95 -14.33 -41.43
CA ASP A 423 -15.68 -14.39 -42.15
C ASP A 423 -14.98 -15.76 -41.96
N GLU A 424 -13.70 -15.84 -42.29
CA GLU A 424 -12.87 -17.04 -42.18
C GLU A 424 -12.60 -17.49 -40.73
N THR A 425 -12.88 -16.64 -39.73
CA THR A 425 -12.73 -16.97 -38.31
C THR A 425 -13.86 -17.86 -37.78
N ILE A 426 -14.91 -18.06 -38.59
CA ILE A 426 -16.07 -18.88 -38.27
C ILE A 426 -16.23 -20.00 -39.28
N LYS A 427 -16.38 -21.23 -38.79
CA LYS A 427 -16.65 -22.42 -39.59
C LYS A 427 -18.14 -22.73 -39.59
N VAL A 428 -18.75 -22.82 -40.77
CA VAL A 428 -20.18 -23.12 -40.94
C VAL A 428 -20.38 -24.54 -41.47
N THR A 429 -21.36 -25.25 -40.91
CA THR A 429 -21.79 -26.56 -41.40
C THR A 429 -23.31 -26.58 -41.56
N GLU A 430 -23.80 -27.08 -42.69
CA GLU A 430 -25.23 -27.14 -43.01
C GLU A 430 -25.70 -28.60 -43.14
N GLU A 431 -26.79 -28.93 -42.44
CA GLU A 431 -27.48 -30.21 -42.54
C GLU A 431 -29.01 -29.99 -42.64
N LYS A 432 -29.57 -30.17 -43.84
CA LYS A 432 -31.00 -30.02 -44.17
C LYS A 432 -31.58 -28.62 -43.91
N HIS A 433 -32.16 -28.41 -42.72
CA HIS A 433 -32.81 -27.15 -42.31
C HIS A 433 -32.16 -26.57 -41.04
N VAL A 434 -30.98 -27.09 -40.68
CA VAL A 434 -30.21 -26.69 -39.51
C VAL A 434 -28.81 -26.31 -39.95
N ILE A 435 -28.37 -25.12 -39.55
CA ILE A 435 -27.04 -24.58 -39.83
C ILE A 435 -26.34 -24.36 -38.49
N LYS A 436 -25.09 -24.80 -38.37
CA LYS A 436 -24.28 -24.65 -37.16
C LYS A 436 -23.03 -23.84 -37.45
N PHE A 437 -22.70 -22.93 -36.54
CA PHE A 437 -21.51 -22.06 -36.59
C PHE A 437 -20.55 -22.50 -35.49
N PHE A 438 -19.28 -22.69 -35.83
CA PHE A 438 -18.20 -23.07 -34.92
C PHE A 438 -17.05 -22.05 -34.98
N ALA A 439 -16.35 -21.84 -33.86
CA ALA A 439 -15.15 -21.02 -33.83
C ALA A 439 -13.99 -21.69 -34.59
N ALA A 440 -13.40 -21.04 -35.58
CA ALA A 440 -12.22 -21.58 -36.26
C ALA A 440 -10.93 -21.35 -35.46
N GLU A 441 -10.94 -20.36 -34.57
CA GLU A 441 -9.83 -19.97 -33.67
C GLU A 441 -10.35 -19.49 -32.31
N SER A 442 -9.45 -19.38 -31.32
CA SER A 442 -9.77 -18.86 -29.98
C SER A 442 -9.64 -17.33 -29.95
N GLY A 443 -10.56 -16.63 -29.28
CA GLY A 443 -10.52 -15.17 -29.19
C GLY A 443 -11.79 -14.55 -28.62
N GLU A 444 -11.97 -13.25 -28.89
CA GLU A 444 -13.19 -12.51 -28.59
C GLU A 444 -14.12 -12.56 -29.80
N LEU A 445 -15.21 -13.32 -29.67
CA LEU A 445 -16.30 -13.30 -30.62
C LEU A 445 -17.10 -12.01 -30.43
N SER A 446 -17.36 -11.32 -31.53
CA SER A 446 -18.26 -10.18 -31.60
C SER A 446 -19.47 -10.51 -32.46
N PHE A 447 -20.66 -10.08 -32.02
CA PHE A 447 -21.88 -10.14 -32.81
C PHE A 447 -22.43 -8.72 -32.99
N PHE A 448 -22.25 -8.16 -34.19
CA PHE A 448 -22.68 -6.79 -34.50
C PHE A 448 -23.22 -6.71 -35.92
N ASN A 449 -24.28 -5.93 -36.15
CA ASN A 449 -24.96 -5.81 -37.45
C ASN A 449 -25.27 -7.17 -38.11
N ASN A 450 -25.70 -8.14 -37.30
CA ASN A 450 -25.92 -9.52 -37.74
C ASN A 450 -24.68 -10.17 -38.39
N ALA A 451 -23.47 -9.88 -37.89
CA ALA A 451 -22.23 -10.49 -38.35
C ALA A 451 -21.43 -11.07 -37.17
N LEU A 452 -20.81 -12.24 -37.37
CA LEU A 452 -19.95 -12.94 -36.42
C LEU A 452 -18.49 -12.86 -36.86
N VAL A 453 -17.64 -12.33 -35.99
CA VAL A 453 -16.19 -12.21 -36.19
C VAL A 453 -15.47 -12.53 -34.88
N ILE A 454 -14.42 -13.35 -34.93
CA ILE A 454 -13.54 -13.60 -33.80
C ILE A 454 -12.27 -12.76 -33.96
N SER A 455 -11.90 -12.03 -32.91
CA SER A 455 -10.63 -11.32 -32.82
C SER A 455 -9.69 -12.02 -31.85
N SER A 456 -8.47 -12.29 -32.30
CA SER A 456 -7.38 -12.78 -31.43
C SER A 456 -6.82 -11.69 -30.49
N LEU A 457 -7.27 -10.44 -30.65
CA LEU A 457 -6.91 -9.27 -29.84
C LEU A 457 -8.15 -8.75 -29.11
N LYS A 458 -8.04 -8.59 -27.79
CA LYS A 458 -9.03 -7.89 -26.96
C LYS A 458 -8.46 -6.61 -26.40
N THR A 459 -9.22 -5.52 -26.47
CA THR A 459 -8.84 -4.23 -25.88
C THR A 459 -9.82 -3.84 -24.78
N ILE A 460 -9.31 -3.55 -23.58
CA ILE A 460 -10.10 -3.07 -22.44
C ILE A 460 -9.68 -1.63 -22.14
N GLN A 461 -10.61 -0.71 -22.35
CA GLN A 461 -10.38 0.73 -22.20
C GLN A 461 -10.87 1.28 -20.86
N SER A 462 -10.54 0.58 -19.78
CA SER A 462 -10.93 0.95 -18.43
C SER A 462 -9.91 0.49 -17.41
N ASP A 463 -10.00 1.04 -16.21
CA ASP A 463 -9.29 0.53 -15.05
C ASP A 463 -9.85 -0.84 -14.67
N ILE A 464 -8.97 -1.72 -14.18
CA ILE A 464 -9.31 -3.05 -13.71
C ILE A 464 -9.15 -3.05 -12.19
N ASP A 465 -10.26 -3.08 -11.47
CA ASP A 465 -10.31 -3.21 -10.02
C ASP A 465 -10.95 -4.54 -9.60
N THR A 466 -11.10 -4.73 -8.29
CA THR A 466 -11.73 -5.95 -7.76
C THR A 466 -13.20 -6.08 -8.12
N LYS A 467 -13.87 -4.99 -8.53
CA LYS A 467 -15.25 -5.02 -9.04
C LYS A 467 -15.29 -5.53 -10.47
N PHE A 468 -14.31 -5.13 -11.30
CA PHE A 468 -14.13 -5.68 -12.65
C PHE A 468 -13.78 -7.18 -12.59
N GLY A 469 -12.90 -7.55 -11.66
CA GLY A 469 -12.52 -8.93 -11.38
C GLY A 469 -11.35 -9.44 -12.22
N ASP A 470 -11.05 -10.73 -12.03
CA ASP A 470 -9.91 -11.39 -12.68
C ASP A 470 -10.15 -11.59 -14.19
N ILE A 471 -9.12 -11.34 -14.99
CA ILE A 471 -9.17 -11.47 -16.46
C ILE A 471 -8.33 -12.67 -16.90
N SER A 472 -8.90 -13.51 -17.77
CA SER A 472 -8.18 -14.58 -18.46
C SER A 472 -8.56 -14.60 -19.93
N PHE A 473 -7.61 -14.35 -20.83
CA PHE A 473 -7.86 -14.25 -22.27
C PHE A 473 -6.94 -15.17 -23.09
N PRO A 474 -7.46 -15.95 -24.05
CA PRO A 474 -6.68 -16.91 -24.83
C PRO A 474 -5.85 -16.30 -25.97
N GLY A 475 -5.91 -14.99 -26.20
CA GLY A 475 -5.15 -14.28 -27.21
C GLY A 475 -4.39 -13.07 -26.65
N ASN A 476 -4.11 -12.09 -27.52
CA ASN A 476 -3.47 -10.83 -27.16
C ASN A 476 -4.43 -9.92 -26.39
N LEU A 477 -3.93 -9.26 -25.35
CA LEU A 477 -4.75 -8.40 -24.49
C LEU A 477 -4.08 -7.03 -24.35
N ILE A 478 -4.83 -5.97 -24.64
CA ILE A 478 -4.44 -4.59 -24.42
C ILE A 478 -5.35 -4.00 -23.34
N ILE A 479 -4.76 -3.45 -22.27
CA ILE A 479 -5.47 -2.74 -21.22
C ILE A 479 -4.94 -1.32 -21.19
N THR A 480 -5.78 -0.32 -21.43
CA THR A 480 -5.32 1.08 -21.44
C THR A 480 -5.37 1.74 -20.07
N GLY A 481 -6.20 1.24 -19.15
CA GLY A 481 -6.33 1.75 -17.79
C GLY A 481 -5.32 1.18 -16.78
N ASP A 482 -5.49 1.57 -15.53
CA ASP A 482 -4.73 1.07 -14.39
C ASP A 482 -5.22 -0.31 -13.93
N ILE A 483 -4.33 -1.10 -13.33
CA ILE A 483 -4.70 -2.34 -12.64
C ILE A 483 -4.51 -2.15 -11.15
N LYS A 484 -5.63 -2.11 -10.42
CA LYS A 484 -5.66 -1.87 -8.97
C LYS A 484 -5.30 -3.12 -8.18
N ASP A 485 -5.18 -2.93 -6.86
CA ASP A 485 -4.82 -3.97 -5.90
C ASP A 485 -5.71 -5.23 -6.00
N ASP A 486 -5.08 -6.39 -5.77
CA ASP A 486 -5.71 -7.70 -5.57
C ASP A 486 -6.46 -8.28 -6.78
N VAL A 487 -6.14 -7.83 -8.00
CA VAL A 487 -6.65 -8.40 -9.26
C VAL A 487 -5.62 -9.31 -9.94
N LYS A 488 -6.09 -10.30 -10.71
CA LYS A 488 -5.27 -11.17 -11.57
C LYS A 488 -5.61 -10.98 -13.04
N VAL A 489 -4.59 -10.76 -13.87
CA VAL A 489 -4.73 -10.67 -15.32
C VAL A 489 -3.82 -11.70 -15.98
N LYS A 490 -4.42 -12.56 -16.82
CA LYS A 490 -3.73 -13.64 -17.55
C LYS A 490 -4.02 -13.55 -19.04
N SER A 491 -2.99 -13.63 -19.85
CA SER A 491 -3.10 -13.72 -21.31
C SER A 491 -2.24 -14.88 -21.84
N LYS A 492 -2.78 -15.68 -22.76
CA LYS A 492 -2.00 -16.68 -23.51
C LYS A 492 -1.15 -16.06 -24.63
N GLY A 493 -1.46 -14.83 -25.04
CA GLY A 493 -0.68 -14.07 -26.00
C GLY A 493 0.09 -12.93 -25.35
N LYS A 494 0.37 -11.90 -26.14
CA LYS A 494 1.04 -10.68 -25.69
C LYS A 494 0.10 -9.85 -24.82
N LEU A 495 0.62 -9.37 -23.70
CA LEU A 495 -0.12 -8.49 -22.78
C LEU A 495 0.52 -7.10 -22.80
N THR A 496 -0.26 -6.10 -23.20
CA THR A 496 0.14 -4.69 -23.16
C THR A 496 -0.75 -3.95 -22.18
N ILE A 497 -0.14 -3.27 -21.20
CA ILE A 497 -0.86 -2.44 -20.24
C ILE A 497 -0.27 -1.04 -20.31
N THR A 498 -1.11 -0.05 -20.62
CA THR A 498 -0.66 1.35 -20.74
C THR A 498 -0.60 2.04 -19.39
N GLY A 499 -1.55 1.73 -18.49
CA GLY A 499 -1.61 2.29 -17.15
C GLY A 499 -0.60 1.71 -16.17
N THR A 500 -0.80 2.02 -14.89
CA THR A 500 0.04 1.53 -13.79
C THR A 500 -0.52 0.27 -13.16
N VAL A 501 0.35 -0.57 -12.64
CA VAL A 501 -0.03 -1.80 -11.93
C VAL A 501 0.27 -1.62 -10.45
N GLU A 502 -0.71 -1.84 -9.58
CA GLU A 502 -0.51 -1.80 -8.13
C GLU A 502 -0.18 -3.20 -7.57
N LYS A 503 -0.80 -3.62 -6.47
CA LYS A 503 -0.60 -4.93 -5.84
C LYS A 503 -1.40 -6.02 -6.56
N ALA A 504 -1.10 -6.28 -7.84
CA ALA A 504 -1.81 -7.23 -8.70
C ALA A 504 -0.92 -8.39 -9.19
N LEU A 505 -1.53 -9.45 -9.75
CA LEU A 505 -0.82 -10.55 -10.41
C LEU A 505 -1.02 -10.48 -11.93
N ILE A 506 0.03 -10.17 -12.67
CA ILE A 506 0.01 -10.04 -14.12
C ILE A 506 0.81 -11.19 -14.73
N TYR A 507 0.20 -11.93 -15.66
CA TYR A 507 0.83 -13.07 -16.31
C TYR A 507 0.58 -13.09 -17.82
N SER A 508 1.64 -13.30 -18.60
CA SER A 508 1.58 -13.56 -20.04
C SER A 508 2.38 -14.81 -20.39
N GLU A 509 1.83 -15.67 -21.26
CA GLU A 509 2.55 -16.82 -21.81
C GLU A 509 3.54 -16.48 -22.93
N ASP A 510 3.52 -15.23 -23.40
CA ASP A 510 4.42 -14.69 -24.42
C ASP A 510 5.22 -13.53 -23.79
N SER A 511 5.03 -12.30 -24.27
CA SER A 511 5.67 -11.08 -23.75
C SER A 511 4.72 -10.15 -22.99
N LEU A 512 5.25 -9.46 -21.98
CA LEU A 512 4.56 -8.43 -21.21
C LEU A 512 5.18 -7.05 -21.46
N THR A 513 4.35 -6.08 -21.84
CA THR A 513 4.74 -4.67 -21.97
C THR A 513 3.88 -3.81 -21.05
N LEU A 514 4.50 -3.21 -20.03
CA LEU A 514 3.92 -2.16 -19.21
C LEU A 514 4.50 -0.81 -19.66
N ASN A 515 3.70 0.03 -20.33
CA ASN A 515 4.14 1.40 -20.66
C ASN A 515 4.17 2.29 -19.41
N GLY A 516 3.36 1.94 -18.40
CA GLY A 516 3.51 2.44 -17.03
C GLY A 516 4.52 1.60 -16.24
N GLY A 517 4.44 1.69 -14.91
CA GLY A 517 5.25 0.88 -14.01
C GLY A 517 4.41 0.05 -13.05
N ILE A 518 5.10 -0.67 -12.16
CA ILE A 518 4.47 -1.43 -11.08
C ILE A 518 4.83 -0.86 -9.71
N ASN A 519 3.83 -0.60 -8.86
CA ASN A 519 3.99 -0.34 -7.44
C ASN A 519 3.38 -1.50 -6.64
N GLY A 520 4.19 -2.50 -6.35
CA GLY A 520 3.72 -3.80 -5.87
C GLY A 520 3.37 -3.86 -4.38
N LYS A 521 3.68 -2.84 -3.58
CA LYS A 521 3.46 -2.85 -2.11
C LYS A 521 3.94 -4.16 -1.42
N GLY A 522 5.00 -4.78 -1.95
CA GLY A 522 5.63 -6.03 -1.48
C GLY A 522 4.97 -7.33 -1.97
N ARG A 523 3.82 -7.27 -2.67
CA ARG A 523 3.06 -8.44 -3.13
C ARG A 523 2.72 -8.46 -4.62
N GLY A 524 2.65 -7.31 -5.28
CA GLY A 524 2.42 -7.20 -6.72
C GLY A 524 3.49 -7.96 -7.51
N THR A 525 3.04 -8.72 -8.51
CA THR A 525 3.86 -9.66 -9.27
C THR A 525 3.54 -9.55 -10.74
N VAL A 526 4.56 -9.34 -11.57
CA VAL A 526 4.47 -9.38 -13.03
C VAL A 526 5.34 -10.51 -13.56
N TRP A 527 4.78 -11.32 -14.46
CA TRP A 527 5.45 -12.49 -15.00
C TRP A 527 5.16 -12.67 -16.50
N ALA A 528 6.22 -12.78 -17.31
CA ALA A 528 6.14 -13.22 -18.70
C ALA A 528 7.00 -14.47 -18.94
N LYS A 529 6.64 -15.32 -19.91
CA LYS A 529 7.50 -16.45 -20.28
C LYS A 529 8.66 -16.04 -21.20
N ASP A 530 8.46 -15.06 -22.07
CA ASP A 530 9.50 -14.63 -23.03
C ASP A 530 10.19 -13.35 -22.60
N LYS A 531 9.54 -12.19 -22.75
CA LYS A 531 10.16 -10.88 -22.47
C LYS A 531 9.27 -9.98 -21.61
N THR A 532 9.88 -9.17 -20.76
CA THR A 532 9.17 -8.18 -19.93
C THR A 532 9.76 -6.78 -20.11
N ASP A 533 8.95 -5.83 -20.55
CA ASP A 533 9.34 -4.42 -20.67
C ASP A 533 8.46 -3.55 -19.75
N LEU A 534 9.07 -2.72 -18.90
CA LEU A 534 8.39 -1.87 -17.90
C LEU A 534 8.98 -0.44 -17.91
N GLN A 535 8.19 0.58 -17.54
CA GLN A 535 8.76 1.92 -17.31
C GLN A 535 9.53 2.00 -15.99
N TYR A 536 8.98 1.48 -14.89
CA TYR A 536 9.62 1.44 -13.57
C TYR A 536 9.05 0.29 -12.73
N ALA A 537 9.75 -0.09 -11.67
CA ALA A 537 9.27 -1.08 -10.70
C ALA A 537 9.60 -0.68 -9.27
N GLU A 538 8.61 -0.70 -8.38
CA GLU A 538 8.72 -0.36 -6.96
C GLU A 538 8.12 -1.45 -6.08
N ASN A 539 8.90 -1.94 -5.10
CA ASN A 539 8.46 -2.89 -4.08
C ASN A 539 7.64 -4.05 -4.69
N ALA A 540 8.09 -4.60 -5.81
CA ALA A 540 7.37 -5.55 -6.64
C ALA A 540 8.20 -6.81 -6.94
N ARG A 541 7.53 -7.86 -7.42
CA ARG A 541 8.18 -9.05 -7.97
C ARG A 541 8.08 -9.05 -9.49
N VAL A 542 9.22 -9.15 -10.17
CA VAL A 542 9.28 -9.14 -11.63
C VAL A 542 9.97 -10.42 -12.10
N PHE A 543 9.26 -11.22 -12.88
CA PHE A 543 9.74 -12.50 -13.38
C PHE A 543 9.67 -12.54 -14.91
N SER A 544 10.72 -13.06 -15.55
CA SER A 544 10.71 -13.27 -17.01
C SER A 544 11.57 -14.46 -17.39
N GLY A 545 11.17 -15.24 -18.39
CA GLY A 545 12.02 -16.33 -18.90
C GLY A 545 13.19 -15.83 -19.74
N GLY A 546 13.03 -14.70 -20.42
CA GLY A 546 14.06 -13.98 -21.17
C GLY A 546 14.30 -12.59 -20.61
N ASP A 547 14.73 -11.64 -21.45
CA ASP A 547 15.24 -10.36 -20.97
C ASP A 547 14.17 -9.48 -20.30
N ILE A 548 14.61 -8.71 -19.30
CA ILE A 548 13.78 -7.71 -18.60
C ILE A 548 14.33 -6.32 -18.89
N SER A 549 13.54 -5.44 -19.47
CA SER A 549 13.91 -4.03 -19.65
C SER A 549 13.09 -3.14 -18.72
N ILE A 550 13.76 -2.31 -17.93
CA ILE A 550 13.13 -1.30 -17.07
C ILE A 550 13.70 0.07 -17.45
N ALA A 551 12.86 0.97 -17.95
CA ALA A 551 13.34 2.21 -18.55
C ALA A 551 13.93 3.21 -17.53
N SER A 552 13.25 3.43 -16.40
CA SER A 552 13.60 4.52 -15.47
C SER A 552 14.33 4.04 -14.21
N TYR A 553 13.66 3.29 -13.32
CA TYR A 553 14.28 2.82 -12.08
C TYR A 553 13.63 1.55 -11.53
N CYS A 554 14.39 0.81 -10.73
CA CYS A 554 13.94 -0.37 -9.99
C CYS A 554 14.25 -0.19 -8.51
N PHE A 555 13.24 -0.07 -7.66
CA PHE A 555 13.38 0.24 -6.23
C PHE A 555 12.83 -0.88 -5.34
N LYS A 556 13.71 -1.53 -4.56
CA LYS A 556 13.35 -2.59 -3.59
C LYS A 556 12.54 -3.74 -4.19
N CYS A 557 12.87 -4.19 -5.40
CA CYS A 557 12.16 -5.29 -6.06
C CYS A 557 12.86 -6.64 -5.89
N LEU A 558 12.10 -7.71 -6.08
CA LEU A 558 12.63 -9.04 -6.35
C LEU A 558 12.53 -9.29 -7.86
N VAL A 559 13.65 -9.33 -8.56
CA VAL A 559 13.70 -9.55 -10.00
C VAL A 559 14.32 -10.91 -10.27
N LYS A 560 13.71 -11.75 -11.13
CA LYS A 560 14.32 -13.00 -11.60
C LYS A 560 14.18 -13.19 -13.09
N THR A 561 15.27 -13.54 -13.76
CA THR A 561 15.30 -13.84 -15.20
C THR A 561 16.44 -14.77 -15.59
N ASN A 562 16.20 -15.59 -16.63
CA ASN A 562 17.25 -16.37 -17.31
C ASN A 562 17.93 -15.59 -18.47
N GLY A 563 17.46 -14.37 -18.73
CA GLY A 563 18.07 -13.39 -19.62
C GLY A 563 18.93 -12.36 -18.88
N THR A 564 18.99 -11.18 -19.47
CA THR A 564 19.68 -10.00 -18.96
C THR A 564 18.65 -8.99 -18.42
N VAL A 565 18.99 -8.29 -17.34
CA VAL A 565 18.21 -7.14 -16.85
C VAL A 565 18.80 -5.85 -17.38
N HIS A 566 18.02 -5.02 -18.08
CA HIS A 566 18.46 -3.77 -18.70
C HIS A 566 17.79 -2.56 -18.06
N LEU A 567 18.59 -1.65 -17.49
CA LEU A 567 18.20 -0.34 -16.94
C LEU A 567 19.07 0.75 -17.57
N THR A 568 18.88 1.00 -18.86
CA THR A 568 19.72 1.93 -19.64
C THR A 568 18.99 3.21 -20.07
N GLY A 569 17.75 3.41 -19.64
CA GLY A 569 17.07 4.68 -19.85
C GLY A 569 17.59 5.78 -18.91
N ASN A 570 16.95 6.95 -18.95
CA ASN A 570 17.29 8.07 -18.09
C ASN A 570 16.22 8.19 -16.99
N PRO A 571 16.53 7.95 -15.70
CA PRO A 571 17.87 7.87 -15.09
C PRO A 571 18.52 6.47 -15.02
N GLY A 572 17.81 5.37 -15.28
CA GLY A 572 18.40 4.02 -15.40
C GLY A 572 19.00 3.46 -14.10
N VAL A 573 18.29 3.57 -12.98
CA VAL A 573 18.87 3.33 -11.63
C VAL A 573 18.29 2.07 -10.97
N LEU A 574 19.14 1.25 -10.36
CA LEU A 574 18.74 0.09 -9.55
C LEU A 574 19.04 0.37 -8.07
N LEU A 575 18.00 0.39 -7.24
CA LEU A 575 18.03 0.86 -5.84
C LEU A 575 17.43 -0.18 -4.89
N GLY A 576 18.26 -1.07 -4.36
CA GLY A 576 17.83 -2.03 -3.35
C GLY A 576 17.03 -3.20 -3.91
N GLY A 577 16.95 -4.26 -3.11
CA GLY A 577 16.23 -5.49 -3.44
C GLY A 577 17.16 -6.65 -3.81
N SER A 578 16.61 -7.66 -4.46
CA SER A 578 17.31 -8.89 -4.84
C SER A 578 17.05 -9.20 -6.31
N ILE A 579 18.10 -9.22 -7.10
CA ILE A 579 18.03 -9.37 -8.55
C ILE A 579 18.80 -10.63 -8.91
N HIS A 580 18.12 -11.56 -9.59
CA HIS A 580 18.70 -12.80 -10.07
C HIS A 580 18.62 -12.78 -11.60
N ALA A 581 19.76 -12.66 -12.27
CA ALA A 581 19.80 -12.53 -13.72
C ALA A 581 20.88 -13.45 -14.29
N ALA A 582 20.48 -14.52 -14.97
CA ALA A 582 21.42 -15.55 -15.40
C ALA A 582 22.52 -15.00 -16.33
N LYS A 583 22.18 -14.08 -17.25
CA LYS A 583 23.15 -13.43 -18.16
C LYS A 583 23.73 -12.11 -17.62
N GLY A 584 23.27 -11.67 -16.44
CA GLY A 584 23.74 -10.48 -15.75
C GLY A 584 22.84 -9.25 -15.91
N VAL A 585 23.38 -8.08 -15.61
CA VAL A 585 22.62 -6.82 -15.47
C VAL A 585 23.36 -5.70 -16.19
N SER A 586 22.66 -4.87 -16.95
CA SER A 586 23.22 -3.65 -17.54
C SER A 586 22.44 -2.45 -17.02
N VAL A 587 23.08 -1.58 -16.26
CA VAL A 587 22.44 -0.46 -15.55
C VAL A 587 23.27 0.82 -15.67
N HIS A 588 22.64 1.99 -15.59
CA HIS A 588 23.38 3.24 -15.43
C HIS A 588 23.96 3.33 -14.03
N ASP A 589 23.13 3.51 -13.00
CA ASP A 589 23.58 3.59 -11.60
C ASP A 589 23.08 2.41 -10.77
N LEU A 590 23.99 1.84 -9.98
CA LEU A 590 23.75 0.65 -9.16
C LEU A 590 23.96 0.95 -7.68
N GLY A 591 22.88 0.89 -6.89
CA GLY A 591 22.89 1.19 -5.46
C GLY A 591 22.64 2.67 -5.15
N ALA A 592 22.79 3.05 -3.88
CA ALA A 592 22.60 4.41 -3.40
C ALA A 592 23.60 4.75 -2.29
N GLU A 593 23.91 6.03 -2.10
CA GLU A 593 24.77 6.51 -1.00
C GLU A 593 24.21 6.18 0.39
N LYS A 594 22.87 6.21 0.53
CA LYS A 594 22.18 5.72 1.72
C LYS A 594 22.08 4.20 1.59
N THR A 595 22.68 3.45 2.51
CA THR A 595 22.88 1.98 2.51
C THR A 595 21.59 1.14 2.39
N ILE A 596 20.94 1.19 1.23
CA ILE A 596 19.83 0.29 0.87
C ILE A 596 20.45 -0.99 0.32
N ARG A 597 20.28 -2.08 1.06
CA ARG A 597 20.83 -3.40 0.70
C ARG A 597 20.38 -3.82 -0.70
N THR A 598 21.34 -3.99 -1.60
CA THR A 598 21.15 -4.40 -3.00
C THR A 598 21.96 -5.66 -3.23
N ILE A 599 21.30 -6.75 -3.63
CA ILE A 599 21.96 -8.03 -3.93
C ILE A 599 21.71 -8.37 -5.39
N ILE A 600 22.77 -8.62 -6.15
CA ILE A 600 22.68 -9.10 -7.54
C ILE A 600 23.35 -10.46 -7.65
N SER A 601 22.58 -11.47 -8.03
CA SER A 601 23.01 -12.81 -8.33
C SER A 601 23.05 -13.01 -9.85
N PHE A 602 24.18 -13.47 -10.40
CA PHE A 602 24.35 -13.70 -11.84
C PHE A 602 25.17 -14.96 -12.17
N GLY A 603 25.04 -15.45 -13.42
CA GLY A 603 25.87 -16.54 -13.95
C GLY A 603 25.40 -17.96 -13.68
N GLN A 604 24.16 -18.13 -13.19
CA GLN A 604 23.49 -19.42 -12.97
C GLN A 604 22.00 -19.33 -13.35
N ASP A 605 21.34 -20.47 -13.60
CA ASP A 605 19.92 -20.53 -13.90
C ASP A 605 19.07 -20.48 -12.61
N TYR A 606 18.54 -19.30 -12.29
CA TYR A 606 17.79 -19.10 -11.05
C TYR A 606 16.35 -19.67 -11.10
N LEU A 607 15.83 -20.03 -12.28
CA LEU A 607 14.58 -20.78 -12.37
C LEU A 607 14.77 -22.24 -11.91
N ILE A 608 15.94 -22.82 -12.20
CA ILE A 608 16.34 -24.13 -11.67
C ILE A 608 16.48 -24.08 -10.14
N LYS A 609 17.08 -23.00 -9.59
CA LYS A 609 17.16 -22.79 -8.13
C LYS A 609 15.78 -22.78 -7.48
N ASP A 610 14.81 -22.08 -8.08
CA ASP A 610 13.43 -22.06 -7.59
C ASP A 610 12.77 -23.45 -7.68
N GLU A 611 13.01 -24.23 -8.75
CA GLU A 611 12.53 -25.62 -8.83
C GLU A 611 13.15 -26.49 -7.72
N ILE A 612 14.43 -26.31 -7.39
CA ILE A 612 15.09 -27.01 -6.28
C ILE A 612 14.40 -26.67 -4.96
N GLU A 613 14.23 -25.40 -4.63
CA GLU A 613 13.61 -24.96 -3.36
C GLU A 613 12.19 -25.50 -3.20
N VAL A 614 11.37 -25.50 -4.26
CA VAL A 614 10.01 -26.05 -4.24
C VAL A 614 10.02 -27.55 -3.95
N ARG A 615 10.93 -28.29 -4.58
CA ARG A 615 11.01 -29.76 -4.42
C ARG A 615 11.63 -30.16 -3.08
N GLU A 616 12.56 -29.38 -2.55
CA GLU A 616 13.10 -29.55 -1.20
C GLU A 616 12.01 -29.37 -0.15
N LYS A 617 11.18 -28.32 -0.29
CA LYS A 617 10.01 -28.12 0.57
C LYS A 617 9.01 -29.27 0.49
N GLU A 618 8.78 -29.81 -0.71
CA GLU A 618 7.91 -30.97 -0.90
C GLU A 618 8.43 -32.22 -0.17
N ILE A 619 9.75 -32.45 -0.16
CA ILE A 619 10.37 -33.53 0.63
C ILE A 619 10.17 -33.28 2.13
N GLU A 620 10.33 -32.04 2.59
CA GLU A 620 10.13 -31.66 3.99
C GLU A 620 8.69 -31.95 4.45
N ASP A 621 7.70 -31.53 3.67
CA ASP A 621 6.28 -31.81 3.93
C ASP A 621 5.98 -33.32 3.95
N ASN A 622 6.52 -34.08 2.98
CA ASN A 622 6.38 -35.54 2.94
C ASN A 622 7.05 -36.20 4.15
N ASN A 623 8.20 -35.71 4.60
CA ASN A 623 8.89 -36.22 5.79
C ASN A 623 8.10 -35.93 7.08
N ALA A 624 7.49 -34.75 7.18
CA ALA A 624 6.60 -34.42 8.29
C ALA A 624 5.35 -35.32 8.31
N GLU A 625 4.79 -35.66 7.15
CA GLU A 625 3.69 -36.63 7.05
C GLU A 625 4.15 -38.06 7.40
N LEU A 626 5.33 -38.48 6.96
CA LEU A 626 5.93 -39.77 7.31
C LEU A 626 6.11 -39.92 8.83
N ALA A 627 6.56 -38.86 9.52
CA ALA A 627 6.71 -38.86 10.98
C ALA A 627 5.35 -39.01 11.69
N LYS A 628 4.27 -38.41 11.16
CA LYS A 628 2.91 -38.62 11.67
C LYS A 628 2.45 -40.06 11.47
N ILE A 629 2.63 -40.60 10.27
CA ILE A 629 2.27 -41.99 9.97
C ILE A 629 3.04 -42.97 10.86
N GLU A 630 4.32 -42.71 11.17
CA GLU A 630 5.08 -43.53 12.10
C GLU A 630 4.53 -43.48 13.53
N LYS A 631 4.14 -42.31 14.00
CA LYS A 631 3.48 -42.15 15.32
C LYS A 631 2.14 -42.88 15.36
N ASP A 632 1.35 -42.78 14.30
CA ASP A 632 0.05 -43.45 14.20
C ASP A 632 0.23 -44.96 14.15
N LEU A 633 1.20 -45.48 13.40
CA LEU A 633 1.53 -46.91 13.35
C LEU A 633 1.98 -47.46 14.71
N GLN A 634 2.65 -46.66 15.54
CA GLN A 634 3.01 -47.04 16.92
C GLN A 634 1.79 -47.11 17.86
N ALA A 635 0.69 -46.43 17.53
CA ALA A 635 -0.54 -46.41 18.33
C ALA A 635 -1.52 -47.57 18.03
N ASN A 636 -1.13 -48.56 17.20
CA ASN A 636 -1.95 -49.69 16.75
C ASN A 636 -3.37 -49.29 16.25
N PRO A 637 -3.46 -48.53 15.16
CA PRO A 637 -4.72 -48.09 14.58
C PRO A 637 -5.40 -49.25 13.81
N PRO A 638 -6.72 -49.20 13.59
CA PRO A 638 -7.46 -50.28 12.94
C PRO A 638 -7.09 -50.52 11.46
N ASP A 639 -6.45 -49.55 10.79
CA ASP A 639 -6.11 -49.62 9.35
C ASP A 639 -4.59 -49.54 9.10
N VAL A 640 -3.86 -50.52 9.65
CA VAL A 640 -2.40 -50.61 9.56
C VAL A 640 -1.90 -50.75 8.12
N ASP A 641 -2.62 -51.50 7.27
CA ASP A 641 -2.19 -51.79 5.90
C ASP A 641 -2.30 -50.57 4.99
N ALA A 642 -3.35 -49.75 5.13
CA ALA A 642 -3.46 -48.50 4.38
C ALA A 642 -2.34 -47.52 4.76
N LEU A 643 -2.03 -47.39 6.06
CA LEU A 643 -0.95 -46.54 6.54
C LEU A 643 0.43 -47.01 6.05
N ARG A 644 0.68 -48.32 6.00
CA ARG A 644 1.91 -48.89 5.43
C ARG A 644 2.02 -48.64 3.92
N GLN A 645 0.94 -48.80 3.16
CA GLN A 645 0.92 -48.49 1.73
C GLN A 645 1.19 -47.00 1.47
N LYS A 646 0.56 -46.12 2.25
CA LYS A 646 0.78 -44.67 2.18
C LYS A 646 2.24 -44.31 2.51
N LYS A 647 2.82 -44.93 3.54
CA LYS A 647 4.24 -44.79 3.90
C LYS A 647 5.16 -45.17 2.73
N VAL A 648 4.96 -46.35 2.13
CA VAL A 648 5.78 -46.81 1.00
C VAL A 648 5.64 -45.88 -0.21
N LYS A 649 4.44 -45.35 -0.48
CA LYS A 649 4.21 -44.40 -1.59
C LYS A 649 4.98 -43.09 -1.39
N LEU A 650 4.94 -42.53 -0.19
CA LEU A 650 5.69 -41.31 0.15
C LEU A 650 7.20 -41.52 0.10
N LEU A 651 7.71 -42.65 0.60
CA LEU A 651 9.14 -42.99 0.51
C LEU A 651 9.62 -43.11 -0.95
N LYS A 652 8.84 -43.75 -1.83
CA LYS A 652 9.14 -43.83 -3.27
C LYS A 652 9.11 -42.45 -3.95
N ARG A 653 8.19 -41.57 -3.54
CA ARG A 653 8.11 -40.20 -4.05
C ARG A 653 9.35 -39.41 -3.62
N ASN A 654 9.72 -39.48 -2.34
CA ASN A 654 10.91 -38.79 -1.82
C ASN A 654 12.19 -39.28 -2.49
N SER A 655 12.37 -40.59 -2.71
CA SER A 655 13.56 -41.06 -3.43
C SER A 655 13.63 -40.53 -4.87
N ALA A 656 12.50 -40.47 -5.59
CA ALA A 656 12.43 -39.87 -6.93
C ALA A 656 12.72 -38.36 -6.91
N LEU A 657 12.17 -37.63 -5.94
CA LEU A 657 12.42 -36.20 -5.74
C LEU A 657 13.89 -35.93 -5.42
N THR A 658 14.53 -36.73 -4.56
CA THR A 658 15.96 -36.60 -4.22
C THR A 658 16.84 -36.75 -5.45
N VAL A 659 16.59 -37.76 -6.30
CA VAL A 659 17.33 -37.93 -7.56
C VAL A 659 17.10 -36.73 -8.48
N ARG A 660 15.87 -36.22 -8.57
CA ARG A 660 15.56 -35.03 -9.39
C ARG A 660 16.25 -33.78 -8.87
N ILE A 661 16.27 -33.55 -7.55
CA ILE A 661 16.99 -32.43 -6.92
C ILE A 661 18.49 -32.55 -7.16
N PHE A 662 19.06 -33.74 -7.07
CA PHE A 662 20.46 -33.96 -7.39
C PHE A 662 20.78 -33.51 -8.82
N ASN A 663 19.99 -33.96 -9.80
CA ASN A 663 20.18 -33.55 -11.20
C ASN A 663 19.97 -32.04 -11.42
N LEU A 664 18.98 -31.43 -10.74
CA LEU A 664 18.76 -29.98 -10.81
C LEU A 664 19.93 -29.20 -10.20
N LYS A 665 20.50 -29.68 -9.09
CA LYS A 665 21.69 -29.08 -8.47
C LYS A 665 22.90 -29.16 -9.40
N GLU A 666 23.14 -30.32 -10.03
CA GLU A 666 24.18 -30.42 -11.07
C GLU A 666 23.95 -29.42 -12.20
N ASN A 667 22.70 -29.24 -12.64
CA ASN A 667 22.38 -28.27 -13.68
C ASN A 667 22.58 -26.81 -13.21
N PHE A 668 22.35 -26.52 -11.93
CA PHE A 668 22.51 -25.18 -11.36
C PHE A 668 23.98 -24.78 -11.23
N GLU A 669 24.90 -25.73 -11.09
CA GLU A 669 26.35 -25.49 -11.07
C GLU A 669 26.92 -25.09 -12.45
N PHE A 670 26.16 -25.24 -13.56
CA PHE A 670 26.64 -24.80 -14.86
C PHE A 670 26.78 -23.28 -14.92
N HIS A 671 27.96 -22.82 -15.32
CA HIS A 671 28.23 -21.41 -15.53
C HIS A 671 27.57 -20.91 -16.83
N ILE A 672 26.80 -19.83 -16.70
CA ILE A 672 26.25 -19.08 -17.84
C ILE A 672 27.12 -17.83 -18.03
N PRO A 673 27.72 -17.62 -19.23
CA PRO A 673 28.47 -16.42 -19.53
C PRO A 673 27.65 -15.16 -19.26
N SER A 674 28.14 -14.34 -18.35
CA SER A 674 27.35 -13.25 -17.77
C SER A 674 28.23 -12.11 -17.30
N LYS A 675 27.67 -10.90 -17.33
CA LYS A 675 28.37 -9.69 -16.90
C LYS A 675 27.41 -8.69 -16.28
N ILE A 676 27.87 -7.98 -15.25
CA ILE A 676 27.19 -6.82 -14.70
C ILE A 676 27.88 -5.59 -15.26
N LYS A 677 27.23 -4.84 -16.16
CA LYS A 677 27.74 -3.61 -16.77
C LYS A 677 27.12 -2.41 -16.06
N VAL A 678 27.95 -1.52 -15.53
CA VAL A 678 27.56 -0.26 -14.89
C VAL A 678 28.18 0.90 -15.66
N THR A 679 27.36 1.69 -16.37
CA THR A 679 27.85 2.84 -17.17
C THR A 679 27.92 4.15 -16.39
N GLY A 680 27.26 4.24 -15.25
CA GLY A 680 27.34 5.35 -14.30
C GLY A 680 28.20 4.93 -13.11
N SER A 681 27.59 4.93 -11.93
CA SER A 681 28.25 4.68 -10.65
C SER A 681 27.69 3.42 -9.97
N VAL A 682 28.56 2.62 -9.37
CA VAL A 682 28.18 1.59 -8.41
C VAL A 682 28.56 2.06 -7.01
N TYR A 683 27.59 2.10 -6.09
CA TYR A 683 27.76 2.65 -4.74
C TYR A 683 28.14 1.58 -3.69
N PRO A 684 28.76 1.97 -2.57
CA PRO A 684 29.06 1.07 -1.47
C PRO A 684 27.84 0.35 -0.89
N GLY A 685 28.02 -0.91 -0.47
CA GLY A 685 26.97 -1.76 0.11
C GLY A 685 26.16 -2.58 -0.92
N VAL A 686 26.51 -2.49 -2.20
CA VAL A 686 26.05 -3.43 -3.23
C VAL A 686 26.80 -4.75 -3.07
N VAL A 687 26.06 -5.86 -3.02
CA VAL A 687 26.62 -7.21 -2.92
C VAL A 687 26.32 -7.97 -4.20
N LEU A 688 27.37 -8.45 -4.85
CA LEU A 688 27.28 -9.31 -6.03
C LEU A 688 27.50 -10.75 -5.62
N GLU A 689 26.74 -11.67 -6.20
CA GLU A 689 26.83 -13.10 -5.95
C GLU A 689 26.87 -13.88 -7.26
N SER A 690 27.76 -14.87 -7.33
CA SER A 690 27.82 -15.80 -8.45
C SER A 690 28.47 -17.10 -7.96
N HIS A 691 27.83 -18.24 -8.19
CA HIS A 691 28.34 -19.56 -7.77
C HIS A 691 28.66 -19.63 -6.26
N GLY A 692 27.85 -18.98 -5.43
CA GLY A 692 28.05 -18.90 -3.97
C GLY A 692 29.24 -18.05 -3.53
N ARG A 693 29.87 -17.30 -4.45
CA ARG A 693 30.93 -16.34 -4.17
C ARG A 693 30.35 -14.94 -4.09
N TYR A 694 30.83 -14.16 -3.14
CA TYR A 694 30.31 -12.83 -2.85
C TYR A 694 31.37 -11.77 -3.11
N PHE A 695 30.96 -10.64 -3.67
CA PHE A 695 31.76 -9.43 -3.83
C PHE A 695 30.96 -8.24 -3.31
N GLU A 696 31.42 -7.62 -2.22
CA GLU A 696 30.82 -6.42 -1.68
C GLU A 696 31.59 -5.19 -2.16
N VAL A 697 30.86 -4.23 -2.72
CA VAL A 697 31.40 -2.94 -3.15
C VAL A 697 31.63 -2.09 -1.90
N MET A 698 32.89 -1.77 -1.62
CA MET A 698 33.30 -0.99 -0.44
C MET A 698 33.45 0.51 -0.73
N GLU A 699 33.77 0.85 -1.99
CA GLU A 699 34.00 2.20 -2.46
C GLU A 699 33.25 2.42 -3.78
N THR A 700 32.91 3.68 -4.08
CA THR A 700 32.21 3.99 -5.33
C THR A 700 33.13 3.73 -6.53
N HIS A 701 32.66 2.96 -7.50
CA HIS A 701 33.33 2.79 -8.79
C HIS A 701 32.48 3.36 -9.93
N HIS A 702 33.14 3.79 -11.01
CA HIS A 702 32.49 4.38 -12.17
C HIS A 702 32.90 3.63 -13.44
N ASN A 703 31.98 3.46 -14.38
CA ASN A 703 32.25 2.84 -15.69
C ASN A 703 32.95 1.48 -15.56
N VAL A 704 32.33 0.55 -14.85
CA VAL A 704 32.91 -0.78 -14.57
C VAL A 704 32.02 -1.90 -15.09
N PHE A 705 32.63 -3.05 -15.37
CA PHE A 705 31.90 -4.31 -15.45
C PHE A 705 32.43 -5.31 -14.43
N PHE A 706 31.53 -6.15 -13.94
CA PHE A 706 31.85 -7.30 -13.10
C PHE A 706 31.58 -8.59 -13.88
N GLU A 707 32.48 -9.54 -13.76
CA GLU A 707 32.35 -10.87 -14.36
C GLU A 707 32.86 -11.93 -13.39
N PHE A 708 32.39 -13.17 -13.57
CA PHE A 708 32.86 -14.31 -12.79
C PHE A 708 34.05 -14.94 -13.52
N ASP A 709 35.22 -14.91 -12.90
CA ASP A 709 36.41 -15.60 -13.41
C ASP A 709 36.32 -17.10 -13.07
N GLU A 710 35.91 -17.89 -14.05
CA GLU A 710 35.78 -19.35 -13.93
C GLU A 710 37.09 -20.03 -13.51
N LYS A 711 38.26 -19.46 -13.82
CA LYS A 711 39.56 -20.07 -13.49
C LYS A 711 39.92 -19.88 -12.02
N ASN A 712 39.67 -18.69 -11.50
CA ASN A 712 40.03 -18.32 -10.13
C ASN A 712 38.87 -18.46 -9.14
N GLY A 713 37.65 -18.66 -9.63
CA GLY A 713 36.43 -18.80 -8.81
C GLY A 713 36.10 -17.54 -8.03
N GLN A 714 36.31 -16.36 -8.64
CA GLN A 714 36.13 -15.06 -8.00
C GLN A 714 35.39 -14.10 -8.94
N ILE A 715 34.66 -13.16 -8.36
CA ILE A 715 34.08 -12.05 -9.11
C ILE A 715 35.14 -10.96 -9.23
N ILE A 716 35.43 -10.52 -10.46
CA ILE A 716 36.43 -9.49 -10.76
C ILE A 716 35.75 -8.22 -11.25
N CYS A 717 36.34 -7.06 -10.91
CA CYS A 717 35.90 -5.74 -11.35
C CYS A 717 36.91 -5.19 -12.36
N SER A 718 36.43 -4.76 -13.53
CA SER A 718 37.25 -4.21 -14.61
C SER A 718 36.64 -2.92 -15.17
N PRO A 719 37.46 -1.94 -15.59
CA PRO A 719 36.95 -0.72 -16.22
C PRO A 719 36.42 -1.01 -17.63
N ILE A 720 35.35 -0.30 -18.04
CA ILE A 720 34.85 -0.29 -19.41
C ILE A 720 35.83 0.57 -20.24
N LYS A 721 36.56 -0.06 -21.16
CA LYS A 721 37.41 0.68 -22.12
C LYS A 721 36.51 1.42 -23.11
N GLU A 722 36.63 2.74 -23.21
CA GLU A 722 36.06 3.49 -24.32
C GLU A 722 36.72 3.00 -25.61
N VAL A 723 35.90 2.49 -26.53
CA VAL A 723 36.35 2.23 -27.89
C VAL A 723 36.37 3.58 -28.58
N GLU A 724 37.55 4.11 -28.87
CA GLU A 724 37.71 5.20 -29.83
C GLU A 724 37.13 4.74 -31.16
N VAL A 725 35.95 5.27 -31.51
CA VAL A 725 35.38 5.09 -32.84
C VAL A 725 36.16 6.04 -33.75
N GLU A 726 37.18 5.50 -34.44
CA GLU A 726 37.72 6.16 -35.62
C GLU A 726 36.58 6.34 -36.62
N LEU A 727 36.25 7.60 -36.88
CA LEU A 727 35.34 8.01 -37.95
C LEU A 727 36.05 7.79 -39.29
N GLU A 728 35.64 6.78 -40.05
CA GLU A 728 35.84 6.70 -41.51
C GLU A 728 34.53 7.01 -42.25
#